data_AF-A0A1I2FF86-F1
#
_entry.id   AF-A0A1I2FF86-F1
#
_cell.length_a   1.000
_cell.length_b   1.000
_cell.length_c   1.000
_cell.angle_alpha   90.00
_cell.angle_beta   90.00
_cell.angle_gamma   90.00
#
_symmetry.space_group_name_H-M   'P 1'
#
loop_
_entity.id
_entity.type
_entity.pdbx_description
1 polymer ?
#
loop_
_entity_poly.entity_id
_entity_poly.type
_entity_poly.pdbx_seq_one_letter_code
_entity_poly.pdbx_strand_id
1 'polypeptide(L)'
;MKKTVLLGIFLALASLSTQAQQPARWIQQPAVSPDGKWIAFSYKGNLFKVPFAGGQALPLTIASAYSGYPVWSRDSQKIAFASDRYGNFDVYIMSAAGGSSTRLTYNSSKDIPYDFSGNNESVIFGTDRYDTYTSARFPNNAMFMKLYEVPAQGGSSRMISSAGMEFAHYNPQGDQVIFQDRKGYEDPWRKHHTSAVTRDIWTYQINSGTYTKVSDFKGEDREPVWGENGVFYYLSERNGNQNLFRSSLKNPVEVTQLTKFEQNPVRNLSRAANGSLVFTYNGDVYTLKEGAEPVKVDINLQADFSADQIATLPVKGQAAEMAVSKDGKQVAFVYRGDIFVSSADGSTTKRITNTPYQERMVDFSPDGRKLLFSAEHEGSWDIDEVSIVNASEPYFYVATVLDVKSVIAGPKDEFQGVYSPDGKKIAYLEERNVLKSFDIAAKTTRTLLPQGLNYSYADGDQYFTWSPDSQFLLAQSTEGGGWFQNEVVLIKDDGSGKRVNLTESGFSDQTPQWGLDGKMMYWITDKDGMKNLSRGSQADIYAMFFDQAAWDRFQLSKEDFDLKKDAEKKDTAGKQIVLTAKQKKEAARTDKPVNYDLKNLDNRTKRLTNASTTITGLKLSKDGEKLYYMARYEKGFDLWVTQTRTNESKVLAKLDAPYASLDISDDGKSLFVLANGNISKINAEDGKVNVVKINSQMELNAAAERAYILEHAWKQVKKKFYDPKLHGVDWDYYYNNYKQFLPYINNEYDFQVLLSEFLGELNASHTGGRYSPSFPNGDETAALGLIYDLGRKGDGLLVKEIIPGGPFDRAGSQMKKDMLIEKIDGVQLNQKSDWAKLLNQKAGQLTRITFRPLKGGSQLEESVKPIKPSVETSVLLYKKWVKLMEHLTDSLSGGKVGYVHVRSMDDPSFRVTFDKVLGKNKDKGALIVDSRFNGGGWLHDDLVTFLGGKQYFTLRPQGHITTGGEPLNKWSKPSCVLMSEGNYSDAFMFPYAYKALGMGKLVGMPVAGTGTAVWWETQINDRLVFGIPMIGTYGPNETHATENHQLEPDVLIANEYEKVLAGQDQQLEAAVKEMLKTIPKS
;
A
#
# COMPACT_ATOMS: atom_id res chain seq x y z
N MET A 1 22.29 -48.99 61.24
CA MET A 1 22.58 -48.20 60.02
C MET A 1 21.85 -48.74 58.78
N LYS A 2 20.51 -48.86 58.80
CA LYS A 2 19.72 -49.36 57.64
C LYS A 2 18.33 -48.69 57.49
N LYS A 3 18.16 -47.45 57.98
CA LYS A 3 16.89 -46.69 57.82
C LYS A 3 17.04 -45.24 57.35
N THR A 4 18.25 -44.74 57.15
CA THR A 4 18.50 -43.35 56.74
C THR A 4 18.96 -43.19 55.28
N VAL A 5 19.21 -44.28 54.55
CA VAL A 5 19.68 -44.21 53.15
C VAL A 5 18.53 -44.36 52.13
N LEU A 6 17.38 -44.91 52.53
CA LEU A 6 16.22 -45.05 51.62
C LEU A 6 15.35 -43.80 51.49
N LEU A 7 15.45 -42.82 52.40
CA LEU A 7 14.69 -41.56 52.30
C LEU A 7 15.38 -40.53 51.39
N GLY A 8 16.70 -40.61 51.22
CA GLY A 8 17.47 -39.72 50.36
C GLY A 8 17.37 -40.03 48.86
N ILE A 9 17.03 -41.27 48.50
CA ILE A 9 16.91 -41.70 47.08
C ILE A 9 15.48 -41.47 46.55
N PHE A 10 14.47 -41.39 47.42
CA PHE A 10 13.09 -41.06 47.01
C PHE A 10 12.87 -39.55 46.81
N LEU A 11 13.69 -38.69 47.40
CA LEU A 11 13.66 -37.24 47.21
C LEU A 11 14.48 -36.74 46.00
N ALA A 12 15.32 -37.59 45.40
CA ALA A 12 16.12 -37.26 44.21
C ALA A 12 15.45 -37.70 42.88
N LEU A 13 14.30 -38.37 42.92
CA LEU A 13 13.51 -38.79 41.76
C LEU A 13 12.20 -37.99 41.57
N ALA A 14 12.00 -36.94 42.38
CA ALA A 14 10.87 -36.01 42.27
C ALA A 14 11.29 -34.62 41.74
N SER A 15 12.42 -34.52 41.05
CA SER A 15 12.62 -33.45 40.06
C SER A 15 11.77 -33.78 38.84
N LEU A 16 10.44 -33.69 39.02
CA LEU A 16 9.54 -33.37 37.93
C LEU A 16 10.13 -32.11 37.29
N SER A 17 10.65 -32.27 36.08
CA SER A 17 10.87 -31.17 35.17
C SER A 17 9.51 -30.49 35.00
N THR A 18 9.19 -29.53 35.86
CA THR A 18 8.15 -28.56 35.57
C THR A 18 8.69 -27.79 34.36
N GLN A 19 8.37 -28.26 33.16
CA GLN A 19 8.37 -27.37 32.00
C GLN A 19 7.48 -26.21 32.43
N ALA A 20 8.11 -25.06 32.73
CA ALA A 20 7.39 -23.85 33.02
C ALA A 20 6.52 -23.56 31.79
N GLN A 21 5.23 -23.81 31.91
CA GLN A 21 4.27 -23.56 30.85
C GLN A 21 4.24 -22.05 30.65
N GLN A 22 4.77 -21.59 29.52
CA GLN A 22 4.76 -20.17 29.16
C GLN A 22 3.29 -19.71 29.09
N PRO A 23 2.88 -18.67 29.83
CA PRO A 23 1.50 -18.19 29.80
C PRO A 23 1.15 -17.67 28.42
N ALA A 24 -0.09 -17.88 27.96
CA ALA A 24 -0.57 -17.36 26.69
C ALA A 24 -0.65 -15.82 26.74
N ARG A 25 -0.10 -15.13 25.73
CA ARG A 25 -0.11 -13.65 25.61
C ARG A 25 -0.42 -13.23 24.19
N TRP A 26 -0.67 -11.94 23.97
CA TRP A 26 -1.16 -11.40 22.69
C TRP A 26 -2.49 -12.02 22.24
N ILE A 27 -3.36 -12.30 23.20
CA ILE A 27 -4.68 -12.88 22.93
C ILE A 27 -5.54 -11.84 22.20
N GLN A 28 -6.22 -12.27 21.14
CA GLN A 28 -7.06 -11.42 20.31
C GLN A 28 -8.54 -11.71 20.55
N GLN A 29 -9.36 -10.65 20.55
CA GLN A 29 -10.82 -10.74 20.42
C GLN A 29 -11.49 -11.68 21.46
N PRO A 30 -11.22 -11.55 22.78
CA PRO A 30 -11.96 -12.32 23.78
C PRO A 30 -13.45 -11.95 23.79
N ALA A 31 -14.29 -12.95 23.98
CA ALA A 31 -15.73 -12.84 24.09
C ALA A 31 -16.23 -13.70 25.24
N VAL A 32 -16.94 -13.10 26.19
CA VAL A 32 -17.50 -13.81 27.34
C VAL A 32 -18.86 -14.41 27.00
N SER A 33 -19.14 -15.62 27.51
CA SER A 33 -20.44 -16.26 27.36
C SER A 33 -21.51 -15.49 28.15
N PRO A 34 -22.76 -15.41 27.66
CA PRO A 34 -23.83 -14.71 28.36
C PRO A 34 -24.07 -15.20 29.78
N ASP A 35 -23.88 -16.49 30.06
CA ASP A 35 -23.98 -17.07 31.41
C ASP A 35 -22.79 -16.74 32.33
N GLY A 36 -21.75 -16.08 31.82
CA GLY A 36 -20.57 -15.64 32.56
C GLY A 36 -19.63 -16.79 32.97
N LYS A 37 -19.73 -17.97 32.35
CA LYS A 37 -18.91 -19.14 32.72
C LYS A 37 -17.67 -19.35 31.87
N TRP A 38 -17.68 -18.87 30.62
CA TRP A 38 -16.61 -19.12 29.65
C TRP A 38 -16.18 -17.84 28.95
N ILE A 39 -14.92 -17.81 28.52
CA ILE A 39 -14.36 -16.79 27.63
C ILE A 39 -13.84 -17.52 26.40
N ALA A 40 -14.37 -17.22 25.22
CA ALA A 40 -13.80 -17.63 23.94
C ALA A 40 -12.83 -16.56 23.44
N PHE A 41 -11.77 -16.93 22.74
CA PHE A 41 -10.78 -15.97 22.22
C PHE A 41 -10.02 -16.56 21.03
N SER A 42 -9.38 -15.69 20.23
CA SER A 42 -8.44 -16.10 19.19
C SER A 42 -7.00 -16.04 19.72
N TYR A 43 -6.22 -17.07 19.39
CA TYR A 43 -4.80 -17.16 19.68
C TYR A 43 -4.11 -17.93 18.56
N LYS A 44 -3.09 -17.33 17.93
CA LYS A 44 -2.36 -17.94 16.81
C LYS A 44 -3.29 -18.39 15.68
N GLY A 45 -4.24 -17.54 15.33
CA GLY A 45 -5.26 -17.79 14.30
C GLY A 45 -6.27 -18.92 14.62
N ASN A 46 -6.33 -19.41 15.86
CA ASN A 46 -7.24 -20.47 16.27
C ASN A 46 -8.11 -20.03 17.45
N LEU A 47 -9.32 -20.58 17.52
CA LEU A 47 -10.25 -20.31 18.61
C LEU A 47 -10.03 -21.26 19.78
N PHE A 48 -10.05 -20.70 20.97
CA PHE A 48 -10.02 -21.41 22.25
C PHE A 48 -11.15 -20.93 23.14
N LYS A 49 -11.44 -21.68 24.20
CA LYS A 49 -12.22 -21.20 25.33
C LYS A 49 -11.58 -21.56 26.66
N VAL A 50 -11.78 -20.73 27.67
CA VAL A 50 -11.29 -20.92 29.06
C VAL A 50 -12.42 -20.60 30.05
N PRO A 51 -12.46 -21.21 31.25
CA PRO A 51 -13.40 -20.77 32.28
C PRO A 51 -13.21 -19.28 32.59
N PHE A 52 -14.28 -18.58 32.98
CA PHE A 52 -14.24 -17.15 33.30
C PHE A 52 -13.22 -16.79 34.39
N ALA A 53 -13.01 -17.70 35.35
CA ALA A 53 -12.02 -17.56 36.41
C ALA A 53 -10.57 -17.87 35.99
N GLY A 54 -10.34 -18.27 34.74
CA GLY A 54 -9.05 -18.74 34.24
C GLY A 54 -8.84 -20.25 34.41
N GLY A 55 -7.62 -20.70 34.12
CA GLY A 55 -7.19 -22.09 34.15
C GLY A 55 -6.90 -22.66 32.76
N GLN A 56 -7.26 -23.93 32.56
CA GLN A 56 -6.97 -24.65 31.32
C GLN A 56 -7.88 -24.19 30.18
N ALA A 57 -7.28 -23.71 29.08
CA ALA A 57 -7.97 -23.42 27.85
C ALA A 57 -8.11 -24.67 26.96
N LEU A 58 -9.25 -24.74 26.26
CA LEU A 58 -9.65 -25.83 25.38
C LEU A 58 -9.68 -25.34 23.93
N PRO A 59 -9.04 -26.03 22.97
CA PRO A 59 -9.12 -25.67 21.55
C PRO A 59 -10.53 -25.92 21.01
N LEU A 60 -11.02 -24.98 20.19
CA LEU A 60 -12.27 -25.07 19.44
C LEU A 60 -11.99 -25.25 17.93
N THR A 61 -10.88 -24.70 17.43
CA THR A 61 -10.38 -24.94 16.07
C THR A 61 -8.91 -25.34 16.11
N ILE A 62 -8.48 -26.08 15.07
CA ILE A 62 -7.09 -26.51 14.84
C ILE A 62 -6.73 -26.43 13.35
N ALA A 63 -7.28 -25.44 12.64
CA ALA A 63 -7.21 -25.38 11.17
C ALA A 63 -5.98 -24.60 10.68
N SER A 64 -5.57 -24.83 9.43
CA SER A 64 -4.54 -24.04 8.73
C SER A 64 -5.01 -22.63 8.31
N ALA A 65 -6.31 -22.36 8.45
CA ALA A 65 -6.94 -21.08 8.15
C ALA A 65 -7.07 -20.23 9.42
N TYR A 66 -7.05 -18.91 9.27
CA TYR A 66 -7.31 -18.00 10.39
C TYR A 66 -8.78 -18.10 10.83
N SER A 67 -8.99 -18.21 12.14
CA SER A 67 -10.31 -18.22 12.78
C SER A 67 -10.30 -17.22 13.95
N GLY A 68 -11.24 -16.28 13.93
CA GLY A 68 -11.30 -15.19 14.90
C GLY A 68 -12.71 -14.62 15.06
N TYR A 69 -12.80 -13.52 15.83
CA TYR A 69 -14.04 -12.79 16.12
C TYR A 69 -15.17 -13.70 16.67
N PRO A 70 -14.94 -14.44 17.77
CA PRO A 70 -15.97 -15.31 18.33
C PRO A 70 -17.11 -14.48 18.95
N VAL A 71 -18.34 -14.90 18.70
CA VAL A 71 -19.56 -14.35 19.34
C VAL A 71 -20.43 -15.50 19.85
N TRP A 72 -21.00 -15.33 21.04
CA TRP A 72 -21.78 -16.37 21.72
C TRP A 72 -23.27 -16.23 21.45
N SER A 73 -23.98 -17.35 21.31
CA SER A 73 -25.44 -17.37 21.37
C SER A 73 -25.92 -17.00 22.78
N ARG A 74 -27.13 -16.43 22.90
CA ARG A 74 -27.74 -15.98 24.16
C ARG A 74 -27.89 -17.10 25.19
N ASP A 75 -28.02 -18.34 24.75
CA ASP A 75 -28.11 -19.55 25.57
C ASP A 75 -26.73 -20.16 25.91
N SER A 76 -25.63 -19.53 25.49
CA SER A 76 -24.25 -19.99 25.65
C SER A 76 -23.93 -21.36 25.02
N GLN A 77 -24.78 -21.86 24.11
CA GLN A 77 -24.61 -23.20 23.51
C GLN A 77 -23.86 -23.21 22.18
N LYS A 78 -23.76 -22.07 21.50
CA LYS A 78 -23.13 -21.96 20.17
C LYS A 78 -22.18 -20.77 20.12
N ILE A 79 -21.22 -20.87 19.21
CA ILE A 79 -20.28 -19.81 18.87
C ILE A 79 -20.34 -19.58 17.37
N ALA A 80 -20.59 -18.34 16.95
CA ALA A 80 -20.34 -17.90 15.59
C ALA A 80 -18.96 -17.22 15.51
N PHE A 81 -18.28 -17.33 14.38
CA PHE A 81 -16.91 -16.81 14.21
C PHE A 81 -16.62 -16.55 12.73
N ALA A 82 -15.60 -15.74 12.45
CA ALA A 82 -15.10 -15.50 11.10
C ALA A 82 -13.93 -16.43 10.77
N SER A 83 -13.87 -16.96 9.54
CA SER A 83 -12.72 -17.74 9.07
C SER A 83 -12.43 -17.55 7.59
N ASP A 84 -11.15 -17.56 7.21
CA ASP A 84 -10.67 -17.30 5.84
C ASP A 84 -10.43 -18.56 5.00
N ARG A 85 -11.03 -19.70 5.39
CA ARG A 85 -10.86 -21.02 4.74
C ARG A 85 -11.11 -21.03 3.23
N TYR A 86 -11.89 -20.08 2.72
CA TYR A 86 -12.22 -19.93 1.30
C TYR A 86 -11.73 -18.60 0.72
N GLY A 87 -10.73 -17.97 1.33
CA GLY A 87 -10.00 -16.82 0.79
C GLY A 87 -10.55 -15.44 1.14
N ASN A 88 -11.65 -15.38 1.87
CA ASN A 88 -12.22 -14.21 2.53
C ASN A 88 -12.79 -14.65 3.89
N PHE A 89 -13.02 -13.70 4.79
CA PHE A 89 -13.73 -14.02 6.02
C PHE A 89 -15.21 -14.32 5.73
N ASP A 90 -15.62 -15.55 6.01
CA ASP A 90 -17.02 -15.95 6.07
C ASP A 90 -17.45 -16.20 7.52
N VAL A 91 -18.76 -16.08 7.78
CA VAL A 91 -19.35 -16.46 9.07
C VAL A 91 -19.51 -17.97 9.14
N TYR A 92 -19.01 -18.57 10.22
CA TYR A 92 -19.21 -19.96 10.60
C TYR A 92 -19.92 -20.04 11.94
N ILE A 93 -20.56 -21.18 12.20
CA ILE A 93 -21.15 -21.51 13.50
C ILE A 93 -20.74 -22.90 13.96
N MET A 94 -20.55 -23.09 15.26
CA MET A 94 -20.28 -24.39 15.89
C MET A 94 -20.93 -24.50 17.26
N SER A 95 -20.96 -25.72 17.82
CA SER A 95 -21.27 -25.94 19.23
C SER A 95 -20.20 -25.29 20.11
N ALA A 96 -20.61 -24.66 21.22
CA ALA A 96 -19.69 -24.12 22.21
C ALA A 96 -18.83 -25.21 22.88
N ALA A 97 -19.23 -26.48 22.80
CA ALA A 97 -18.43 -27.61 23.25
C ALA A 97 -17.30 -27.98 22.27
N GLY A 98 -17.25 -27.37 21.09
CA GLY A 98 -16.37 -27.74 19.98
C GLY A 98 -17.04 -28.72 18.99
N GLY A 99 -16.27 -29.18 18.01
CA GLY A 99 -16.72 -30.11 16.96
C GLY A 99 -16.79 -29.46 15.57
N SER A 100 -17.51 -30.11 14.64
CA SER A 100 -17.65 -29.61 13.27
C SER A 100 -18.35 -28.25 13.21
N SER A 101 -17.84 -27.37 12.34
CA SER A 101 -18.41 -26.04 12.08
C SER A 101 -19.18 -26.02 10.76
N THR A 102 -20.21 -25.18 10.67
CA THR A 102 -21.02 -24.95 9.48
C THR A 102 -20.77 -23.55 8.94
N ARG A 103 -20.43 -23.42 7.66
CA ARG A 103 -20.32 -22.13 6.96
C ARG A 103 -21.72 -21.56 6.72
N LEU A 104 -21.95 -20.30 7.10
CA LEU A 104 -23.23 -19.62 6.96
C LEU A 104 -23.27 -18.65 5.78
N THR A 105 -22.17 -17.97 5.47
CA THR A 105 -22.08 -17.00 4.37
C THR A 105 -21.11 -17.46 3.28
N TYR A 106 -21.39 -17.06 2.03
CA TYR A 106 -20.69 -17.60 0.85
C TYR A 106 -20.31 -16.56 -0.21
N ASN A 107 -20.35 -15.27 0.15
CA ASN A 107 -19.92 -14.20 -0.73
C ASN A 107 -18.43 -13.93 -0.51
N SER A 108 -17.67 -13.61 -1.55
CA SER A 108 -16.24 -13.28 -1.46
C SER A 108 -15.94 -11.92 -0.77
N SER A 109 -16.95 -11.31 -0.14
CA SER A 109 -16.84 -10.10 0.70
C SER A 109 -16.33 -10.47 2.09
N LYS A 110 -15.85 -9.49 2.86
CA LYS A 110 -15.41 -9.71 4.24
C LYS A 110 -16.61 -9.70 5.18
N ASP A 111 -16.97 -10.85 5.75
CA ASP A 111 -18.06 -10.98 6.70
C ASP A 111 -17.53 -11.26 8.13
N ILE A 112 -17.83 -10.35 9.07
CA ILE A 112 -17.41 -10.46 10.48
C ILE A 112 -18.64 -10.51 11.38
N PRO A 113 -18.86 -11.59 12.16
CA PRO A 113 -20.02 -11.68 13.04
C PRO A 113 -19.90 -10.70 14.21
N TYR A 114 -21.03 -10.09 14.60
CA TYR A 114 -21.07 -9.12 15.70
C TYR A 114 -21.95 -9.59 16.88
N ASP A 115 -23.10 -10.23 16.61
CA ASP A 115 -24.01 -10.67 17.68
C ASP A 115 -25.02 -11.73 17.21
N PHE A 116 -25.69 -12.39 18.16
CA PHE A 116 -26.88 -13.20 17.91
C PHE A 116 -28.17 -12.39 18.16
N SER A 117 -29.20 -12.67 17.36
CA SER A 117 -30.56 -12.21 17.68
C SER A 117 -31.02 -12.74 19.04
N GLY A 118 -31.94 -12.03 19.69
CA GLY A 118 -32.39 -12.37 21.06
C GLY A 118 -32.92 -13.80 21.22
N ASN A 119 -33.43 -14.40 20.14
CA ASN A 119 -33.96 -15.78 20.10
C ASN A 119 -32.97 -16.82 19.52
N ASN A 120 -31.72 -16.44 19.21
CA ASN A 120 -30.68 -17.30 18.61
C ASN A 120 -31.01 -17.88 17.22
N GLU A 121 -31.99 -17.32 16.50
CA GLU A 121 -32.36 -17.80 15.16
C GLU A 121 -31.48 -17.23 14.04
N SER A 122 -30.77 -16.13 14.30
CA SER A 122 -29.89 -15.47 13.33
C SER A 122 -28.64 -14.88 13.96
N VAL A 123 -27.61 -14.71 13.13
CA VAL A 123 -26.35 -14.03 13.46
C VAL A 123 -26.30 -12.75 12.65
N ILE A 124 -26.07 -11.60 13.30
CA ILE A 124 -25.76 -10.34 12.62
C ILE A 124 -24.26 -10.24 12.36
N PHE A 125 -23.90 -9.67 11.21
CA PHE A 125 -22.52 -9.52 10.77
C PHE A 125 -22.34 -8.24 9.98
N GLY A 126 -21.14 -7.65 10.11
CA GLY A 126 -20.70 -6.55 9.28
C GLY A 126 -20.11 -7.06 7.97
N THR A 127 -20.39 -6.38 6.86
CA THR A 127 -19.93 -6.78 5.54
C THR A 127 -19.72 -5.63 4.57
N ASP A 128 -18.75 -5.76 3.66
CA ASP A 128 -18.47 -4.83 2.55
C ASP A 128 -19.21 -5.20 1.25
N ARG A 129 -20.40 -5.79 1.39
CA ARG A 129 -21.36 -6.02 0.30
C ARG A 129 -22.07 -4.72 -0.11
N TYR A 130 -23.14 -4.89 -0.90
CA TYR A 130 -23.99 -3.84 -1.46
C TYR A 130 -24.54 -2.85 -0.42
N ASP A 131 -24.74 -1.61 -0.87
CA ASP A 131 -25.51 -0.57 -0.15
C ASP A 131 -27.02 -0.74 -0.44
N THR A 132 -27.87 -0.08 0.34
CA THR A 132 -29.30 0.02 0.02
C THR A 132 -29.49 0.80 -1.29
N TYR A 133 -30.45 0.38 -2.10
CA TYR A 133 -30.65 0.91 -3.46
C TYR A 133 -31.03 2.39 -3.50
N THR A 134 -31.51 2.94 -2.39
CA THR A 134 -31.90 4.35 -2.25
C THR A 134 -30.75 5.27 -1.82
N SER A 135 -29.61 4.72 -1.41
CA SER A 135 -28.54 5.49 -0.79
C SER A 135 -27.90 6.50 -1.75
N ALA A 136 -27.70 7.73 -1.26
CA ALA A 136 -26.86 8.76 -1.88
C ALA A 136 -25.41 8.74 -1.34
N ARG A 137 -25.07 7.78 -0.48
CA ARG A 137 -23.73 7.67 0.11
C ARG A 137 -22.69 7.34 -0.95
N PHE A 138 -21.47 7.82 -0.71
CA PHE A 138 -20.31 7.44 -1.50
C PHE A 138 -20.11 5.91 -1.47
N PRO A 139 -19.97 5.25 -2.64
CA PRO A 139 -19.96 3.79 -2.75
C PRO A 139 -18.58 3.19 -2.42
N ASN A 140 -18.10 3.40 -1.19
CA ASN A 140 -16.91 2.73 -0.67
C ASN A 140 -17.31 1.65 0.33
N ASN A 141 -17.34 0.41 -0.15
CA ASN A 141 -17.87 -0.67 0.67
C ASN A 141 -16.98 -1.06 1.85
N ALA A 142 -15.65 -0.93 1.71
CA ALA A 142 -14.71 -1.28 2.78
C ALA A 142 -14.67 -0.22 3.91
N MET A 143 -15.10 1.01 3.63
CA MET A 143 -15.20 2.08 4.63
C MET A 143 -16.51 2.02 5.40
N PHE A 144 -17.62 1.72 4.72
CA PHE A 144 -18.94 1.65 5.34
C PHE A 144 -19.43 0.20 5.37
N MET A 145 -19.06 -0.53 6.43
CA MET A 145 -19.54 -1.89 6.67
C MET A 145 -21.06 -1.89 6.93
N LYS A 146 -21.80 -2.67 6.15
CA LYS A 146 -23.26 -2.78 6.29
C LYS A 146 -23.59 -3.86 7.28
N LEU A 147 -24.71 -3.69 7.98
CA LEU A 147 -25.22 -4.68 8.91
C LEU A 147 -26.15 -5.63 8.18
N TYR A 148 -25.78 -6.90 8.14
CA TYR A 148 -26.56 -8.00 7.61
C TYR A 148 -26.88 -9.01 8.70
N GLU A 149 -27.81 -9.91 8.41
CA GLU A 149 -28.03 -11.11 9.19
C GLU A 149 -28.15 -12.35 8.32
N VAL A 150 -27.81 -13.48 8.90
CA VAL A 150 -27.94 -14.81 8.30
C VAL A 150 -28.60 -15.77 9.30
N PRO A 151 -29.52 -16.66 8.86
CA PRO A 151 -30.09 -17.67 9.74
C PRO A 151 -29.01 -18.58 10.36
N ALA A 152 -29.14 -18.90 11.64
CA ALA A 152 -28.17 -19.71 12.38
C ALA A 152 -28.09 -21.17 11.89
N GLN A 153 -29.08 -21.63 11.13
CA GLN A 153 -29.11 -22.94 10.46
C GLN A 153 -28.57 -22.89 9.02
N GLY A 154 -28.16 -21.72 8.53
CA GLY A 154 -27.81 -21.47 7.14
C GLY A 154 -29.01 -21.03 6.29
N GLY A 155 -28.75 -20.24 5.25
CA GLY A 155 -29.79 -19.68 4.39
C GLY A 155 -29.32 -18.43 3.66
N SER A 156 -30.26 -17.68 3.10
CA SER A 156 -29.96 -16.39 2.47
C SER A 156 -29.65 -15.32 3.52
N SER A 157 -28.60 -14.53 3.29
CA SER A 157 -28.32 -13.32 4.08
C SER A 157 -29.30 -12.19 3.71
N ARG A 158 -29.64 -11.33 4.66
CA ARG A 158 -30.47 -10.12 4.45
C ARG A 158 -29.83 -8.90 5.09
N MET A 159 -30.01 -7.74 4.47
CA MET A 159 -29.55 -6.46 4.99
C MET A 159 -30.51 -5.95 6.07
N ILE A 160 -29.96 -5.48 7.19
CA ILE A 160 -30.68 -4.75 8.24
C ILE A 160 -30.50 -3.25 8.03
N SER A 161 -29.26 -2.82 7.81
CA SER A 161 -28.93 -1.41 7.65
C SER A 161 -27.67 -1.22 6.81
N SER A 162 -27.64 -0.10 6.08
CA SER A 162 -26.47 0.35 5.33
C SER A 162 -25.76 1.55 5.97
N ALA A 163 -26.01 1.82 7.25
CA ALA A 163 -25.51 3.03 7.90
C ALA A 163 -23.99 3.07 8.12
N GLY A 164 -23.25 1.97 7.92
CA GLY A 164 -21.82 1.92 8.26
C GLY A 164 -21.65 1.62 9.75
N MET A 165 -21.95 0.38 10.14
CA MET A 165 -22.04 -0.04 11.54
C MET A 165 -20.96 -1.07 11.84
N GLU A 166 -20.00 -0.73 12.71
CA GLU A 166 -19.00 -1.66 13.23
C GLU A 166 -19.32 -2.02 14.69
N PHE A 167 -18.95 -3.24 15.11
CA PHE A 167 -19.16 -3.74 16.48
C PHE A 167 -20.62 -3.56 16.94
N ALA A 168 -21.56 -4.03 16.11
CA ALA A 168 -22.98 -3.82 16.34
C ALA A 168 -23.58 -4.87 17.30
N HIS A 169 -24.27 -4.44 18.35
CA HIS A 169 -24.87 -5.33 19.35
C HIS A 169 -26.36 -5.03 19.56
N TYR A 170 -27.17 -6.09 19.65
CA TYR A 170 -28.58 -5.97 20.00
C TYR A 170 -28.76 -5.67 21.48
N ASN A 171 -29.75 -4.83 21.80
CA ASN A 171 -30.24 -4.74 23.18
C ASN A 171 -30.96 -6.05 23.56
N PRO A 172 -31.23 -6.30 24.86
CA PRO A 172 -31.90 -7.53 25.29
C PRO A 172 -33.27 -7.79 24.63
N GLN A 173 -33.99 -6.74 24.24
CA GLN A 173 -35.29 -6.82 23.57
C GLN A 173 -35.18 -7.12 22.06
N GLY A 174 -34.04 -6.86 21.44
CA GLY A 174 -33.80 -7.05 20.01
C GLY A 174 -34.44 -6.00 19.10
N ASP A 175 -34.92 -4.88 19.64
CA ASP A 175 -35.54 -3.77 18.89
C ASP A 175 -34.57 -2.59 18.66
N GLN A 176 -33.41 -2.60 19.31
CA GLN A 176 -32.34 -1.62 19.16
C GLN A 176 -30.96 -2.25 18.92
N VAL A 177 -30.12 -1.53 18.19
CA VAL A 177 -28.71 -1.86 17.98
C VAL A 177 -27.84 -0.70 18.47
N ILE A 178 -26.76 -1.00 19.20
CA ILE A 178 -25.67 -0.05 19.49
C ILE A 178 -24.47 -0.39 18.62
N PHE A 179 -23.74 0.61 18.14
CA PHE A 179 -22.62 0.43 17.22
C PHE A 179 -21.66 1.61 17.27
N GLN A 180 -20.45 1.45 16.72
CA GLN A 180 -19.55 2.56 16.41
C GLN A 180 -19.60 2.87 14.90
N ASP A 181 -19.48 4.14 14.53
CA ASP A 181 -19.41 4.53 13.12
C ASP A 181 -17.98 4.39 12.53
N ARG A 182 -17.85 4.60 11.23
CA ARG A 182 -16.57 4.83 10.55
C ARG A 182 -16.76 5.87 9.46
N LYS A 183 -16.00 6.96 9.55
CA LYS A 183 -16.21 8.17 8.72
C LYS A 183 -15.14 8.34 7.62
N GLY A 184 -13.96 7.74 7.79
CA GLY A 184 -12.82 7.95 6.89
C GLY A 184 -11.75 6.85 6.90
N TYR A 185 -10.60 7.17 6.28
CA TYR A 185 -9.51 6.23 5.99
C TYR A 185 -8.57 5.92 7.16
N GLU A 186 -8.72 6.61 8.30
CA GLU A 186 -7.76 6.52 9.41
C GLU A 186 -7.55 5.09 9.91
N ASP A 187 -6.29 4.77 10.19
CA ASP A 187 -5.91 3.47 10.73
C ASP A 187 -6.61 3.25 12.09
N PRO A 188 -7.30 2.11 12.30
CA PRO A 188 -8.00 1.85 13.55
C PRO A 188 -7.06 1.70 14.76
N TRP A 189 -5.74 1.59 14.58
CA TRP A 189 -4.79 1.41 15.68
C TRP A 189 -4.02 2.68 16.04
N ARG A 190 -4.21 3.79 15.31
CA ARG A 190 -3.70 5.11 15.68
C ARG A 190 -4.28 5.53 17.04
N LYS A 191 -3.40 5.92 17.97
CA LYS A 191 -3.78 6.32 19.33
C LYS A 191 -3.76 7.83 19.49
N HIS A 192 -4.56 8.33 20.43
CA HIS A 192 -4.62 9.75 20.81
C HIS A 192 -5.01 10.71 19.68
N HIS A 193 -5.57 10.18 18.59
CA HIS A 193 -6.05 11.02 17.50
C HIS A 193 -7.26 11.82 17.98
N THR A 194 -7.25 13.13 17.72
CA THR A 194 -8.38 14.01 18.04
C THR A 194 -8.79 14.82 16.81
N SER A 195 -9.85 14.37 16.13
CA SER A 195 -10.44 15.09 15.00
C SER A 195 -11.83 14.53 14.69
N ALA A 196 -12.55 15.18 13.77
CA ALA A 196 -13.89 14.74 13.40
C ALA A 196 -13.98 13.30 12.82
N VAL A 197 -12.87 12.72 12.34
CA VAL A 197 -12.85 11.38 11.73
C VAL A 197 -12.88 10.23 12.74
N THR A 198 -12.56 10.48 14.01
CA THR A 198 -12.55 9.44 15.05
C THR A 198 -13.96 8.89 15.29
N ARG A 199 -14.06 7.64 15.77
CA ARG A 199 -15.35 6.96 15.89
C ARG A 199 -16.20 7.53 17.03
N ASP A 200 -17.50 7.66 16.76
CA ASP A 200 -18.54 7.97 17.74
C ASP A 200 -19.41 6.72 18.00
N ILE A 201 -20.10 6.69 19.16
CA ILE A 201 -21.09 5.65 19.50
C ILE A 201 -22.49 6.10 19.09
N TRP A 202 -23.23 5.19 18.47
CA TRP A 202 -24.58 5.41 17.97
C TRP A 202 -25.54 4.30 18.37
N THR A 203 -26.82 4.64 18.41
CA THR A 203 -27.92 3.68 18.53
C THR A 203 -28.80 3.74 17.28
N TYR A 204 -29.36 2.59 16.91
CA TYR A 204 -30.29 2.42 15.80
C TYR A 204 -31.58 1.75 16.28
N GLN A 205 -32.70 2.42 16.07
CA GLN A 205 -34.05 1.93 16.37
C GLN A 205 -34.61 1.20 15.15
N ILE A 206 -34.78 -0.12 15.23
CA ILE A 206 -35.10 -0.95 14.05
C ILE A 206 -36.47 -0.63 13.47
N ASN A 207 -37.47 -0.42 14.33
CA ASN A 207 -38.85 -0.22 13.90
C ASN A 207 -39.08 1.16 13.26
N SER A 208 -38.42 2.20 13.75
CA SER A 208 -38.57 3.57 13.23
C SER A 208 -37.51 3.93 12.18
N GLY A 209 -36.43 3.15 12.09
CA GLY A 209 -35.30 3.46 11.22
C GLY A 209 -34.45 4.65 11.70
N THR A 210 -34.51 4.98 13.00
CA THR A 210 -33.91 6.20 13.56
C THR A 210 -32.51 5.96 14.12
N TYR A 211 -31.59 6.87 13.85
CA TYR A 211 -30.23 6.86 14.37
C TYR A 211 -30.03 7.96 15.41
N THR A 212 -29.31 7.67 16.49
CA THR A 212 -29.02 8.67 17.53
C THR A 212 -27.61 8.51 18.05
N LYS A 213 -26.82 9.58 17.94
CA LYS A 213 -25.47 9.64 18.51
C LYS A 213 -25.55 9.75 20.02
N VAL A 214 -24.77 8.93 20.73
CA VAL A 214 -24.81 8.83 22.19
C VAL A 214 -23.46 9.06 22.86
N SER A 215 -22.42 9.38 22.09
CA SER A 215 -21.14 9.88 22.62
C SER A 215 -20.74 11.23 22.01
N ASP A 216 -19.81 11.93 22.68
CA ASP A 216 -19.44 13.32 22.37
C ASP A 216 -17.93 13.59 22.40
N PHE A 217 -17.10 12.56 22.64
CA PHE A 217 -15.66 12.75 22.70
C PHE A 217 -15.11 13.03 21.29
N LYS A 218 -14.17 13.98 21.19
CA LYS A 218 -13.51 14.34 19.92
C LYS A 218 -12.36 13.40 19.53
N GLY A 219 -12.23 12.27 20.21
CA GLY A 219 -11.26 11.22 19.90
C GLY A 219 -11.96 9.87 19.75
N GLU A 220 -11.23 8.77 19.93
CA GLU A 220 -11.78 7.43 19.69
C GLU A 220 -12.72 6.95 20.81
N ASP A 221 -14.01 6.79 20.50
CA ASP A 221 -14.98 6.01 21.28
C ASP A 221 -15.34 4.72 20.51
N ARG A 222 -15.15 3.55 21.13
CA ARG A 222 -15.13 2.26 20.42
C ARG A 222 -15.80 1.11 21.14
N GLU A 223 -16.13 0.08 20.36
CA GLU A 223 -16.58 -1.26 20.80
C GLU A 223 -17.70 -1.22 21.85
N PRO A 224 -18.85 -0.58 21.55
CA PRO A 224 -19.90 -0.40 22.54
C PRO A 224 -20.68 -1.68 22.82
N VAL A 225 -21.04 -1.94 24.08
CA VAL A 225 -21.89 -3.08 24.48
C VAL A 225 -23.02 -2.63 25.41
N TRP A 226 -24.18 -3.26 25.29
CA TRP A 226 -25.36 -2.93 26.11
C TRP A 226 -25.23 -3.40 27.56
N GLY A 227 -25.65 -2.54 28.49
CA GLY A 227 -26.00 -2.87 29.87
C GLY A 227 -27.50 -3.09 30.05
N GLU A 228 -28.00 -2.88 31.27
CA GLU A 228 -29.43 -2.92 31.59
C GLU A 228 -30.04 -1.51 31.59
N ASN A 229 -31.35 -1.39 31.37
CA ASN A 229 -32.10 -0.13 31.51
C ASN A 229 -31.52 1.06 30.72
N GLY A 230 -30.99 0.80 29.51
CA GLY A 230 -30.40 1.83 28.66
C GLY A 230 -29.00 2.29 29.09
N VAL A 231 -28.35 1.59 30.01
CA VAL A 231 -26.90 1.74 30.26
C VAL A 231 -26.12 1.09 29.12
N PHE A 232 -24.97 1.65 28.77
CA PHE A 232 -24.02 1.05 27.82
C PHE A 232 -22.58 1.27 28.28
N TYR A 233 -21.70 0.38 27.83
CA TYR A 233 -20.26 0.40 28.10
C TYR A 233 -19.52 0.54 26.78
N TYR A 234 -18.37 1.21 26.80
CA TYR A 234 -17.56 1.45 25.61
C TYR A 234 -16.12 1.76 26.00
N LEU A 235 -15.21 1.70 25.03
CA LEU A 235 -13.83 2.09 25.18
C LEU A 235 -13.67 3.56 24.75
N SER A 236 -12.90 4.36 25.49
CA SER A 236 -12.67 5.77 25.16
C SER A 236 -11.26 6.23 25.52
N GLU A 237 -10.68 7.11 24.71
CA GLU A 237 -9.41 7.81 25.00
C GLU A 237 -9.58 9.13 25.78
N ARG A 238 -10.79 9.44 26.27
CA ARG A 238 -11.11 10.73 26.92
C ARG A 238 -10.13 11.16 28.01
N ASN A 239 -9.53 10.22 28.72
CA ASN A 239 -8.59 10.45 29.82
C ASN A 239 -7.19 9.89 29.54
N GLY A 240 -6.75 9.92 28.27
CA GLY A 240 -5.41 9.47 27.85
C GLY A 240 -5.48 8.21 26.98
N ASN A 241 -5.06 7.07 27.53
CA ASN A 241 -5.15 5.78 26.85
C ASN A 241 -6.58 5.22 26.87
N GLN A 242 -6.92 4.41 25.87
CA GLN A 242 -8.20 3.72 25.85
C GLN A 242 -8.42 2.97 27.15
N ASN A 243 -9.53 3.30 27.81
CA ASN A 243 -10.01 2.66 29.01
C ASN A 243 -11.50 2.36 28.86
N LEU A 244 -12.04 1.59 29.79
CA LEU A 244 -13.44 1.23 29.83
C LEU A 244 -14.27 2.32 30.53
N PHE A 245 -15.36 2.73 29.90
CA PHE A 245 -16.30 3.72 30.39
C PHE A 245 -17.73 3.19 30.33
N ARG A 246 -18.62 3.78 31.14
CA ARG A 246 -20.06 3.59 31.06
C ARG A 246 -20.80 4.91 30.90
N SER A 247 -21.94 4.87 30.25
CA SER A 247 -22.91 5.97 30.14
C SER A 247 -24.34 5.40 30.00
N SER A 248 -25.34 6.26 29.83
CA SER A 248 -26.76 5.89 29.72
C SER A 248 -27.47 6.71 28.65
N LEU A 249 -28.41 6.08 27.93
CA LEU A 249 -29.29 6.78 27.00
C LEU A 249 -30.12 7.89 27.65
N LYS A 250 -30.39 7.79 28.95
CA LYS A 250 -31.13 8.83 29.70
C LYS A 250 -30.30 10.11 29.84
N ASN A 251 -28.99 9.98 29.99
CA ASN A 251 -28.08 11.10 30.16
C ASN A 251 -26.70 10.76 29.55
N PRO A 252 -26.56 10.79 28.21
CA PRO A 252 -25.38 10.27 27.53
C PRO A 252 -24.09 11.06 27.86
N VAL A 253 -24.22 12.31 28.30
CA VAL A 253 -23.10 13.17 28.72
C VAL A 253 -22.54 12.80 30.09
N GLU A 254 -23.25 12.00 30.90
CA GLU A 254 -22.78 11.54 32.20
C GLU A 254 -21.96 10.26 32.04
N VAL A 255 -20.65 10.44 31.93
CA VAL A 255 -19.70 9.37 31.67
C VAL A 255 -18.96 8.99 32.94
N THR A 256 -18.90 7.69 33.26
CA THR A 256 -18.09 7.16 34.36
C THR A 256 -16.97 6.26 33.84
N GLN A 257 -15.73 6.54 34.25
CA GLN A 257 -14.57 5.70 33.96
C GLN A 257 -14.51 4.50 34.91
N LEU A 258 -14.32 3.30 34.37
CA LEU A 258 -14.29 2.04 35.13
C LEU A 258 -12.90 1.43 35.26
N THR A 259 -11.99 1.73 34.35
CA THR A 259 -10.58 1.30 34.42
C THR A 259 -9.64 2.49 34.28
N LYS A 260 -8.45 2.39 34.87
CA LYS A 260 -7.43 3.46 34.86
C LYS A 260 -6.05 2.92 34.46
N PHE A 261 -6.03 2.06 33.45
CA PHE A 261 -4.76 1.56 32.90
C PHE A 261 -4.00 2.68 32.21
N GLU A 262 -2.68 2.66 32.35
CA GLU A 262 -1.75 3.64 31.80
C GLU A 262 -0.86 2.99 30.73
N GLN A 263 -0.19 3.82 29.92
CA GLN A 263 0.75 3.45 28.84
C GLN A 263 0.15 2.69 27.64
N ASN A 264 -0.64 1.65 27.85
CA ASN A 264 -1.19 0.79 26.80
C ASN A 264 -2.73 0.87 26.76
N PRO A 265 -3.37 0.67 25.59
CA PRO A 265 -4.82 0.73 25.47
C PRO A 265 -5.50 -0.54 26.03
N VAL A 266 -6.70 -0.36 26.59
CA VAL A 266 -7.70 -1.41 26.71
C VAL A 266 -8.34 -1.65 25.34
N ARG A 267 -8.51 -2.92 24.94
CA ARG A 267 -9.13 -3.32 23.65
C ARG A 267 -10.13 -4.46 23.85
N ASN A 268 -10.89 -4.78 22.82
CA ASN A 268 -11.73 -5.99 22.70
C ASN A 268 -12.76 -6.16 23.81
N LEU A 269 -13.61 -5.17 24.01
CA LEU A 269 -14.65 -5.18 25.03
C LEU A 269 -15.75 -6.23 24.74
N SER A 270 -16.08 -7.02 25.75
CA SER A 270 -17.18 -7.98 25.75
C SER A 270 -17.90 -7.99 27.10
N ARG A 271 -19.19 -8.37 27.12
CA ARG A 271 -20.03 -8.36 28.32
C ARG A 271 -20.92 -9.60 28.45
N ALA A 272 -21.01 -10.13 29.66
CA ALA A 272 -21.93 -11.20 30.03
C ALA A 272 -23.27 -10.64 30.55
N ALA A 273 -24.33 -11.46 30.56
CA ALA A 273 -25.66 -11.02 30.99
C ALA A 273 -25.68 -10.61 32.49
N ASN A 274 -24.83 -11.23 33.31
CA ASN A 274 -24.69 -10.92 34.74
C ASN A 274 -23.91 -9.62 35.04
N GLY A 275 -23.52 -8.86 34.01
CA GLY A 275 -22.78 -7.61 34.14
C GLY A 275 -21.26 -7.74 34.19
N SER A 276 -20.71 -8.96 34.12
CA SER A 276 -19.26 -9.14 34.00
C SER A 276 -18.75 -8.64 32.64
N LEU A 277 -17.63 -7.95 32.65
CA LEU A 277 -16.95 -7.40 31.49
C LEU A 277 -15.64 -8.15 31.25
N VAL A 278 -15.27 -8.31 29.98
CA VAL A 278 -14.01 -8.90 29.53
C VAL A 278 -13.39 -7.98 28.50
N PHE A 279 -12.08 -7.81 28.57
CA PHE A 279 -11.30 -6.98 27.65
C PHE A 279 -9.84 -7.45 27.63
N THR A 280 -9.06 -6.94 26.69
CA THR A 280 -7.60 -7.13 26.67
C THR A 280 -6.89 -5.87 27.14
N TYR A 281 -5.78 -6.06 27.85
CA TYR A 281 -4.83 -5.00 28.19
C TYR A 281 -3.42 -5.57 28.13
N ASN A 282 -2.55 -4.90 27.38
CA ASN A 282 -1.16 -5.29 27.14
C ASN A 282 -0.98 -6.80 26.78
N GLY A 283 -1.80 -7.28 25.85
CA GLY A 283 -1.76 -8.65 25.33
C GLY A 283 -2.38 -9.73 26.24
N ASP A 284 -2.84 -9.37 27.44
CA ASP A 284 -3.48 -10.30 28.39
C ASP A 284 -4.99 -10.05 28.47
N VAL A 285 -5.76 -11.06 28.89
CA VAL A 285 -7.21 -10.96 29.11
C VAL A 285 -7.49 -10.55 30.56
N TYR A 286 -8.41 -9.60 30.74
CA TYR A 286 -8.89 -9.14 32.03
C TYR A 286 -10.40 -9.28 32.14
N THR A 287 -10.86 -9.46 33.38
CA THR A 287 -12.27 -9.45 33.75
C THR A 287 -12.54 -8.30 34.71
N LEU A 288 -13.75 -7.75 34.67
CA LEU A 288 -14.20 -6.71 35.60
C LEU A 288 -15.66 -6.92 35.94
N LYS A 289 -16.00 -6.77 37.22
CA LYS A 289 -17.37 -6.51 37.66
C LYS A 289 -17.43 -5.10 38.22
N GLU A 290 -18.47 -4.36 37.89
CA GLU A 290 -18.59 -2.98 38.34
C GLU A 290 -18.46 -2.85 39.87
N GLY A 291 -17.65 -1.87 40.31
CA GLY A 291 -17.32 -1.66 41.72
C GLY A 291 -16.17 -2.53 42.25
N ALA A 292 -15.63 -3.45 41.45
CA ALA A 292 -14.42 -4.21 41.76
C ALA A 292 -13.21 -3.71 40.96
N GLU A 293 -12.02 -4.21 41.30
CA GLU A 293 -10.80 -4.00 40.51
C GLU A 293 -10.73 -4.99 39.33
N PRO A 294 -10.11 -4.61 38.19
CA PRO A 294 -9.84 -5.53 37.10
C PRO A 294 -8.95 -6.70 37.54
N VAL A 295 -9.29 -7.92 37.11
CA VAL A 295 -8.55 -9.14 37.42
C VAL A 295 -8.03 -9.78 36.14
N LYS A 296 -6.71 -9.96 36.06
CA LYS A 296 -6.08 -10.72 34.97
C LYS A 296 -6.54 -12.17 35.01
N VAL A 297 -6.90 -12.72 33.85
CA VAL A 297 -7.29 -14.12 33.70
C VAL A 297 -6.04 -14.96 33.41
N ASP A 298 -5.76 -15.93 34.27
CA ASP A 298 -4.69 -16.90 34.03
C ASP A 298 -5.13 -17.91 32.96
N ILE A 299 -4.41 -17.98 31.83
CA ILE A 299 -4.77 -18.84 30.69
C ILE A 299 -3.63 -19.81 30.40
N ASN A 300 -3.88 -21.09 30.63
CA ASN A 300 -2.95 -22.18 30.39
C ASN A 300 -3.34 -22.93 29.11
N LEU A 301 -2.46 -22.97 28.11
CA LEU A 301 -2.69 -23.69 26.85
C LEU A 301 -1.86 -24.98 26.81
N GLN A 302 -2.53 -26.12 26.60
CA GLN A 302 -1.88 -27.40 26.29
C GLN A 302 -2.15 -27.72 24.81
N ALA A 303 -1.44 -27.03 23.93
CA ALA A 303 -1.51 -27.26 22.50
C ALA A 303 -0.12 -27.16 21.90
N ASP A 304 0.16 -28.06 20.95
CA ASP A 304 1.38 -28.01 20.19
C ASP A 304 1.24 -27.00 19.04
N PHE A 305 1.79 -25.81 19.25
CA PHE A 305 1.89 -24.77 18.21
C PHE A 305 3.25 -24.82 17.49
N SER A 306 4.02 -25.91 17.66
CA SER A 306 5.36 -26.04 17.09
C SER A 306 5.37 -26.33 15.58
N ALA A 307 4.20 -26.46 14.93
CA ALA A 307 4.06 -26.66 13.49
C ALA A 307 4.93 -25.64 12.71
N ASP A 308 6.08 -26.16 12.29
CA ASP A 308 7.17 -25.62 11.48
C ASP A 308 7.31 -24.09 11.41
N GLN A 309 7.98 -23.51 12.42
CA GLN A 309 8.52 -22.13 12.33
C GLN A 309 9.53 -21.99 11.17
N ILE A 310 10.12 -23.11 10.74
CA ILE A 310 11.04 -23.20 9.62
C ILE A 310 10.34 -23.98 8.49
N ALA A 311 10.02 -23.30 7.40
CA ALA A 311 9.37 -23.92 6.24
C ALA A 311 10.31 -23.90 5.03
N THR A 312 10.37 -25.00 4.27
CA THR A 312 11.08 -25.03 3.00
C THR A 312 10.17 -24.49 1.89
N LEU A 313 10.55 -23.38 1.27
CA LEU A 313 9.80 -22.74 0.20
C LEU A 313 10.54 -22.81 -1.14
N PRO A 314 9.84 -23.05 -2.25
CA PRO A 314 10.44 -22.93 -3.57
C PRO A 314 10.79 -21.46 -3.85
N VAL A 315 11.97 -21.24 -4.42
CA VAL A 315 12.39 -19.91 -4.88
C VAL A 315 11.97 -19.79 -6.35
N LYS A 316 10.91 -19.02 -6.61
CA LYS A 316 10.37 -18.84 -7.97
C LYS A 316 9.61 -17.52 -8.09
N GLY A 317 9.92 -16.75 -9.14
CA GLY A 317 9.33 -15.43 -9.32
C GLY A 317 9.74 -14.48 -8.20
N GLN A 318 9.07 -13.32 -8.09
CA GLN A 318 9.21 -12.36 -6.99
C GLN A 318 10.64 -11.91 -6.65
N ALA A 319 11.60 -12.05 -7.58
CA ALA A 319 12.92 -11.44 -7.39
C ALA A 319 12.76 -9.91 -7.29
N ALA A 320 13.31 -9.31 -6.24
CA ALA A 320 13.14 -7.88 -5.95
C ALA A 320 14.16 -7.01 -6.71
N GLU A 321 15.37 -7.53 -6.90
CA GLU A 321 16.46 -6.88 -7.62
C GLU A 321 17.35 -7.93 -8.32
N MET A 322 18.23 -7.47 -9.20
CA MET A 322 19.25 -8.31 -9.82
C MET A 322 20.56 -7.55 -10.05
N ALA A 323 21.65 -8.30 -10.11
CA ALA A 323 22.96 -7.85 -10.59
C ALA A 323 23.57 -8.92 -11.50
N VAL A 324 24.36 -8.51 -12.49
CA VAL A 324 24.92 -9.42 -13.50
C VAL A 324 26.45 -9.38 -13.44
N SER A 325 27.11 -10.55 -13.51
CA SER A 325 28.57 -10.58 -13.62
C SER A 325 29.03 -9.98 -14.94
N LYS A 326 30.20 -9.33 -14.97
CA LYS A 326 30.72 -8.69 -16.20
C LYS A 326 30.76 -9.63 -17.40
N ASP A 327 31.08 -10.91 -17.19
CA ASP A 327 31.13 -11.92 -18.25
C ASP A 327 29.75 -12.46 -18.70
N GLY A 328 28.66 -12.02 -18.07
CA GLY A 328 27.28 -12.38 -18.39
C GLY A 328 26.91 -13.84 -18.08
N LYS A 329 27.67 -14.52 -17.21
CA LYS A 329 27.45 -15.93 -16.87
C LYS A 329 26.71 -16.17 -15.56
N GLN A 330 26.67 -15.17 -14.68
CA GLN A 330 26.02 -15.24 -13.38
C GLN A 330 25.01 -14.11 -13.25
N VAL A 331 23.87 -14.42 -12.64
CA VAL A 331 22.90 -13.41 -12.21
C VAL A 331 22.66 -13.60 -10.71
N ALA A 332 23.03 -12.58 -9.93
CA ALA A 332 22.64 -12.47 -8.54
C ALA A 332 21.27 -11.82 -8.44
N PHE A 333 20.45 -12.24 -7.49
CA PHE A 333 19.13 -11.66 -7.25
C PHE A 333 18.73 -11.80 -5.78
N VAL A 334 17.88 -10.88 -5.31
CA VAL A 334 17.31 -10.94 -3.97
C VAL A 334 15.93 -11.56 -4.01
N TYR A 335 15.70 -12.50 -3.11
CA TYR A 335 14.40 -13.11 -2.88
C TYR A 335 14.14 -13.17 -1.38
N ARG A 336 13.09 -12.46 -0.93
CA ARG A 336 12.65 -12.45 0.47
C ARG A 336 13.77 -12.11 1.48
N GLY A 337 14.65 -11.18 1.10
CA GLY A 337 15.75 -10.71 1.95
C GLY A 337 17.08 -11.45 1.76
N ASP A 338 17.10 -12.63 1.13
CA ASP A 338 18.36 -13.35 0.86
C ASP A 338 18.87 -13.16 -0.57
N ILE A 339 20.17 -13.37 -0.74
CA ILE A 339 20.88 -13.33 -2.02
C ILE A 339 21.00 -14.74 -2.60
N PHE A 340 20.65 -14.86 -3.87
CA PHE A 340 20.84 -16.06 -4.67
C PHE A 340 21.66 -15.75 -5.91
N VAL A 341 22.43 -16.73 -6.38
CA VAL A 341 23.11 -16.63 -7.68
C VAL A 341 22.71 -17.81 -8.56
N SER A 342 22.23 -17.50 -9.76
CA SER A 342 21.90 -18.47 -10.81
C SER A 342 22.91 -18.41 -11.95
N SER A 343 23.14 -19.56 -12.58
CA SER A 343 23.77 -19.61 -13.91
C SER A 343 22.86 -18.94 -14.94
N ALA A 344 23.42 -18.05 -15.76
CA ALA A 344 22.66 -17.33 -16.79
C ALA A 344 22.12 -18.24 -17.91
N ASP A 345 22.85 -19.32 -18.23
CA ASP A 345 22.50 -20.25 -19.32
C ASP A 345 22.13 -21.66 -18.82
N GLY A 346 22.45 -21.98 -17.56
CA GLY A 346 22.17 -23.26 -16.91
C GLY A 346 20.87 -23.29 -16.12
N SER A 347 20.76 -24.25 -15.20
CA SER A 347 19.64 -24.36 -14.24
C SER A 347 20.11 -24.47 -12.79
N THR A 348 21.38 -24.22 -12.53
CA THR A 348 21.95 -24.29 -11.18
C THR A 348 21.78 -22.94 -10.50
N THR A 349 21.18 -22.96 -9.32
CA THR A 349 21.00 -21.79 -8.46
C THR A 349 21.51 -22.13 -7.07
N LYS A 350 22.32 -21.24 -6.49
CA LYS A 350 22.81 -21.37 -5.12
C LYS A 350 22.29 -20.20 -4.27
N ARG A 351 21.77 -20.52 -3.08
CA ARG A 351 21.52 -19.56 -2.00
C ARG A 351 22.87 -19.15 -1.41
N ILE A 352 23.16 -17.85 -1.39
CA ILE A 352 24.44 -17.27 -0.96
C ILE A 352 24.42 -16.93 0.53
N THR A 353 23.29 -16.40 0.98
CA THR A 353 23.05 -15.98 2.37
C THR A 353 21.84 -16.70 2.95
N ASN A 354 21.80 -16.83 4.26
CA ASN A 354 20.72 -17.51 4.99
C ASN A 354 20.55 -16.78 6.32
N THR A 355 19.95 -15.59 6.26
CA THR A 355 19.72 -14.74 7.42
C THR A 355 18.25 -14.32 7.48
N PRO A 356 17.75 -13.86 8.63
CA PRO A 356 16.39 -13.29 8.70
C PRO A 356 16.34 -11.82 8.30
N TYR A 357 17.48 -11.23 7.94
CA TYR A 357 17.63 -9.80 7.70
C TYR A 357 17.32 -9.46 6.25
N GLN A 358 17.11 -8.17 5.98
CA GLN A 358 17.03 -7.69 4.61
C GLN A 358 18.44 -7.47 4.06
N GLU A 359 18.75 -8.19 3.01
CA GLU A 359 19.97 -8.02 2.22
C GLU A 359 19.56 -7.59 0.81
N ARG A 360 20.19 -6.54 0.30
CA ARG A 360 19.88 -5.94 -1.00
C ARG A 360 21.01 -5.08 -1.53
N MET A 361 20.80 -4.47 -2.69
CA MET A 361 21.76 -3.65 -3.43
C MET A 361 23.02 -4.44 -3.75
N VAL A 362 22.81 -5.62 -4.33
CA VAL A 362 23.88 -6.55 -4.70
C VAL A 362 24.72 -6.00 -5.86
N ASP A 363 26.04 -6.12 -5.79
CA ASP A 363 26.98 -5.77 -6.88
C ASP A 363 28.10 -6.81 -7.01
N PHE A 364 28.55 -7.11 -8.23
CA PHE A 364 29.65 -8.04 -8.48
C PHE A 364 31.00 -7.31 -8.48
N SER A 365 32.02 -7.95 -7.91
CA SER A 365 33.40 -7.52 -8.18
C SER A 365 33.74 -7.61 -9.66
N PRO A 366 34.70 -6.80 -10.17
CA PRO A 366 35.09 -6.84 -11.57
C PRO A 366 35.50 -8.21 -12.11
N ASP A 367 36.00 -9.12 -11.26
CA ASP A 367 36.39 -10.48 -11.62
C ASP A 367 35.25 -11.51 -11.45
N GLY A 368 34.10 -11.11 -10.91
CA GLY A 368 32.92 -11.96 -10.68
C GLY A 368 33.06 -12.97 -9.54
N ARG A 369 34.11 -12.86 -8.71
CA ARG A 369 34.41 -13.81 -7.61
C ARG A 369 34.02 -13.32 -6.22
N LYS A 370 33.53 -12.09 -6.12
CA LYS A 370 32.99 -11.49 -4.91
C LYS A 370 31.66 -10.80 -5.21
N LEU A 371 30.82 -10.68 -4.19
CA LEU A 371 29.61 -9.86 -4.21
C LEU A 371 29.67 -8.87 -3.05
N LEU A 372 29.34 -7.61 -3.31
CA LEU A 372 28.93 -6.67 -2.26
C LEU A 372 27.41 -6.73 -2.12
N PHE A 373 26.93 -6.47 -0.91
CA PHE A 373 25.52 -6.24 -0.63
C PHE A 373 25.40 -5.43 0.65
N SER A 374 24.26 -4.78 0.83
CA SER A 374 23.93 -4.09 2.08
C SER A 374 23.05 -4.99 2.92
N ALA A 375 23.39 -5.16 4.18
CA ALA A 375 22.65 -6.00 5.12
C ALA A 375 22.38 -5.22 6.41
N GLU A 376 21.18 -5.35 6.96
CA GLU A 376 20.82 -4.71 8.23
C GLU A 376 21.01 -5.68 9.40
N HIS A 377 22.27 -5.99 9.72
CA HIS A 377 22.64 -6.77 10.91
C HIS A 377 23.25 -5.87 11.99
N GLU A 378 23.19 -6.30 13.25
CA GLU A 378 23.92 -5.68 14.38
C GLU A 378 23.71 -4.17 14.67
N GLY A 379 22.60 -3.57 14.23
CA GLY A 379 22.13 -2.25 14.71
C GLY A 379 22.07 -1.15 13.64
N SER A 380 22.74 -1.34 12.51
CA SER A 380 22.82 -0.43 11.36
C SER A 380 22.66 -1.20 10.05
N TRP A 381 22.56 -0.47 8.94
CA TRP A 381 22.93 -1.04 7.65
C TRP A 381 24.44 -1.06 7.50
N ASP A 382 25.00 -2.19 7.09
CA ASP A 382 26.41 -2.36 6.79
C ASP A 382 26.58 -2.89 5.36
N ILE A 383 27.79 -2.72 4.80
CA ILE A 383 28.17 -3.26 3.50
C ILE A 383 29.06 -4.48 3.69
N ASP A 384 28.50 -5.63 3.36
CA ASP A 384 29.14 -6.92 3.44
C ASP A 384 29.71 -7.37 2.09
N GLU A 385 30.77 -8.17 2.14
CA GLU A 385 31.36 -8.87 1.01
C GLU A 385 31.26 -10.37 1.23
N VAL A 386 30.77 -11.10 0.23
CA VAL A 386 30.89 -12.55 0.15
C VAL A 386 31.84 -12.94 -0.97
N SER A 387 32.71 -13.91 -0.73
CA SER A 387 33.74 -14.33 -1.69
C SER A 387 33.82 -15.85 -1.86
N ILE A 388 34.21 -16.29 -3.08
CA ILE A 388 34.46 -17.70 -3.37
C ILE A 388 35.85 -18.09 -2.85
N VAL A 389 35.89 -18.95 -1.83
CA VAL A 389 37.14 -19.35 -1.16
C VAL A 389 38.02 -20.21 -2.07
N ASN A 390 37.43 -21.18 -2.76
CA ASN A 390 38.20 -22.13 -3.56
C ASN A 390 38.56 -21.54 -4.93
N ALA A 391 39.87 -21.36 -5.19
CA ALA A 391 40.37 -20.82 -6.44
C ALA A 391 39.94 -21.61 -7.68
N SER A 392 39.74 -22.93 -7.57
CA SER A 392 39.31 -23.77 -8.70
C SER A 392 37.83 -23.64 -9.05
N GLU A 393 37.01 -23.05 -8.17
CA GLU A 393 35.59 -22.80 -8.39
C GLU A 393 35.41 -21.40 -8.97
N PRO A 394 34.99 -21.25 -10.24
CA PRO A 394 34.98 -19.95 -10.91
C PRO A 394 33.71 -19.12 -10.66
N TYR A 395 32.62 -19.74 -10.18
CA TYR A 395 31.31 -19.10 -10.07
C TYR A 395 30.60 -19.43 -8.75
N PHE A 396 29.81 -18.49 -8.23
CA PHE A 396 29.04 -18.64 -6.99
C PHE A 396 28.02 -19.77 -7.06
N TYR A 397 27.35 -19.96 -8.20
CA TYR A 397 26.33 -21.00 -8.35
C TYR A 397 26.88 -22.45 -8.25
N VAL A 398 28.21 -22.64 -8.28
CA VAL A 398 28.88 -23.93 -8.00
C VAL A 398 29.86 -23.88 -6.84
N ALA A 399 30.05 -22.71 -6.22
CA ALA A 399 30.99 -22.56 -5.11
C ALA A 399 30.59 -23.48 -3.96
N THR A 400 31.52 -24.17 -3.33
CA THR A 400 31.23 -25.08 -2.21
C THR A 400 31.36 -24.38 -0.87
N VAL A 401 32.37 -23.51 -0.74
CA VAL A 401 32.66 -22.71 0.46
C VAL A 401 32.63 -21.22 0.12
N LEU A 402 31.91 -20.45 0.93
CA LEU A 402 31.79 -19.00 0.84
C LEU A 402 32.33 -18.38 2.12
N ASP A 403 33.02 -17.24 1.99
CA ASP A 403 33.49 -16.43 3.12
C ASP A 403 32.76 -15.09 3.09
N VAL A 404 32.08 -14.75 4.19
CA VAL A 404 31.30 -13.51 4.35
C VAL A 404 31.96 -12.65 5.42
N LYS A 405 32.14 -11.36 5.14
CA LYS A 405 32.66 -10.38 6.10
C LYS A 405 32.10 -8.99 5.82
N SER A 406 31.99 -8.17 6.85
CA SER A 406 31.70 -6.74 6.69
C SER A 406 32.94 -5.99 6.22
N VAL A 407 32.78 -5.15 5.18
CA VAL A 407 33.87 -4.33 4.62
C VAL A 407 33.75 -2.89 5.07
N ILE A 408 32.53 -2.36 5.11
CA ILE A 408 32.22 -1.04 5.65
C ILE A 408 31.10 -1.23 6.65
N ALA A 409 31.43 -1.06 7.93
CA ALA A 409 30.52 -1.26 9.05
C ALA A 409 30.77 -0.22 10.13
N GLY A 410 29.70 0.22 10.80
CA GLY A 410 29.77 1.22 11.84
C GLY A 410 28.39 1.57 12.40
N PRO A 411 28.28 2.51 13.35
CA PRO A 411 26.99 2.85 13.98
C PRO A 411 26.01 3.61 13.05
N LYS A 412 26.42 3.88 11.81
CA LYS A 412 25.64 4.61 10.82
C LYS A 412 25.16 3.65 9.75
N ASP A 413 24.09 4.01 9.05
CA ASP A 413 23.61 3.18 7.95
C ASP A 413 24.47 3.38 6.70
N GLU A 414 25.29 2.39 6.40
CA GLU A 414 26.16 2.27 5.24
C GLU A 414 25.53 1.30 4.25
N PHE A 415 25.18 1.74 3.04
CA PHE A 415 24.46 0.90 2.09
C PHE A 415 24.70 1.33 0.62
N GLN A 416 24.22 0.52 -0.31
CA GLN A 416 24.38 0.68 -1.77
C GLN A 416 25.85 0.68 -2.23
N GLY A 417 26.67 -0.25 -1.74
CA GLY A 417 28.08 -0.34 -2.13
C GLY A 417 28.28 -0.75 -3.60
N VAL A 418 29.10 -0.02 -4.35
CA VAL A 418 29.45 -0.32 -5.75
C VAL A 418 30.97 -0.29 -5.94
N TYR A 419 31.52 -1.35 -6.54
CA TYR A 419 32.96 -1.41 -6.83
C TYR A 419 33.38 -0.39 -7.91
N SER A 420 34.57 0.20 -7.74
CA SER A 420 35.26 0.84 -8.85
C SER A 420 35.60 -0.19 -9.94
N PRO A 421 35.65 0.20 -11.23
CA PRO A 421 35.99 -0.73 -12.31
C PRO A 421 37.31 -1.49 -12.14
N ASP A 422 38.30 -0.89 -11.46
CA ASP A 422 39.59 -1.51 -11.12
C ASP A 422 39.56 -2.38 -9.84
N GLY A 423 38.44 -2.39 -9.11
CA GLY A 423 38.19 -3.20 -7.92
C GLY A 423 38.94 -2.75 -6.66
N LYS A 424 39.51 -1.53 -6.65
CA LYS A 424 40.30 -1.03 -5.50
C LYS A 424 39.52 -0.15 -4.55
N LYS A 425 38.38 0.39 -4.98
CA LYS A 425 37.55 1.30 -4.19
C LYS A 425 36.09 0.86 -4.20
N ILE A 426 35.33 1.33 -3.23
CA ILE A 426 33.88 1.16 -3.12
C ILE A 426 33.27 2.56 -2.99
N ALA A 427 32.27 2.90 -3.81
CA ALA A 427 31.42 4.06 -3.55
C ALA A 427 30.14 3.61 -2.88
N TYR A 428 29.64 4.40 -1.93
CA TYR A 428 28.51 4.01 -1.09
C TYR A 428 27.82 5.20 -0.45
N LEU A 429 26.65 4.97 0.15
CA LEU A 429 25.88 5.98 0.87
C LEU A 429 25.96 5.76 2.38
N GLU A 430 26.30 6.83 3.10
CA GLU A 430 26.13 6.93 4.56
C GLU A 430 24.83 7.68 4.88
N GLU A 431 24.00 7.14 5.76
CA GLU A 431 22.71 7.70 6.22
C GLU A 431 21.81 8.17 5.07
N ARG A 432 21.89 7.45 3.95
CA ARG A 432 21.17 7.65 2.68
C ARG A 432 21.43 8.94 1.92
N ASN A 433 22.12 9.89 2.52
CA ASN A 433 22.24 11.25 2.01
C ASN A 433 23.67 11.69 1.74
N VAL A 434 24.67 10.90 2.17
CA VAL A 434 26.09 11.25 2.07
C VAL A 434 26.78 10.26 1.14
N LEU A 435 27.19 10.70 -0.05
CA LEU A 435 27.96 9.86 -0.97
C LEU A 435 29.43 9.85 -0.54
N LYS A 436 30.00 8.67 -0.42
CA LYS A 436 31.38 8.44 0.01
C LYS A 436 32.12 7.50 -0.93
N SER A 437 33.45 7.57 -0.91
CA SER A 437 34.35 6.56 -1.47
C SER A 437 35.23 5.95 -0.37
N PHE A 438 35.41 4.64 -0.43
CA PHE A 438 36.24 3.85 0.49
C PHE A 438 37.37 3.20 -0.30
N ASP A 439 38.62 3.43 0.13
CA ASP A 439 39.78 2.73 -0.39
C ASP A 439 39.96 1.40 0.35
N ILE A 440 39.89 0.28 -0.38
CA ILE A 440 39.87 -1.07 0.21
C ILE A 440 41.22 -1.41 0.87
N ALA A 441 42.32 -0.98 0.26
CA ALA A 441 43.66 -1.32 0.74
C ALA A 441 44.07 -0.44 1.92
N ALA A 442 43.83 0.87 1.81
CA ALA A 442 44.14 1.84 2.87
C ALA A 442 43.14 1.81 4.01
N LYS A 443 41.93 1.28 3.79
CA LYS A 443 40.79 1.31 4.72
C LYS A 443 40.41 2.72 5.16
N THR A 444 40.43 3.65 4.20
CA THR A 444 40.13 5.06 4.44
C THR A 444 38.94 5.50 3.61
N THR A 445 38.08 6.32 4.20
CA THR A 445 36.88 6.87 3.56
C THR A 445 37.05 8.35 3.24
N ARG A 446 36.48 8.81 2.11
CA ARG A 446 36.32 10.22 1.76
C ARG A 446 34.86 10.55 1.48
N THR A 447 34.42 11.73 1.91
CA THR A 447 33.10 12.28 1.59
C THR A 447 33.15 13.02 0.24
N LEU A 448 32.22 12.69 -0.65
CA LEU A 448 32.11 13.24 -2.00
C LEU A 448 30.92 14.21 -2.11
N LEU A 449 29.73 13.75 -1.67
CA LEU A 449 28.55 14.59 -1.45
C LEU A 449 28.24 14.63 0.05
N PRO A 450 28.31 15.81 0.71
CA PRO A 450 28.00 15.94 2.12
C PRO A 450 26.49 15.97 2.39
N GLN A 451 26.14 15.78 3.67
CA GLN A 451 24.77 15.93 4.18
C GLN A 451 24.20 17.33 3.90
N GLY A 452 22.88 17.40 3.68
CA GLY A 452 22.15 18.65 3.47
C GLY A 452 22.10 19.12 2.01
N LEU A 453 22.70 18.35 1.09
CA LEU A 453 22.52 18.56 -0.35
C LEU A 453 21.44 17.66 -0.93
N ASN A 454 21.47 16.38 -0.59
CA ASN A 454 20.48 15.37 -1.00
C ASN A 454 19.58 14.98 0.17
N TYR A 455 18.35 14.59 -0.18
CA TYR A 455 17.32 14.17 0.77
C TYR A 455 16.62 12.92 0.24
N SER A 456 17.00 11.76 0.77
CA SER A 456 16.41 10.47 0.48
C SER A 456 15.02 10.37 1.12
N TYR A 457 14.07 9.98 0.28
CA TYR A 457 12.72 9.59 0.63
C TYR A 457 12.68 8.09 0.91
N ALA A 458 13.01 7.26 -0.08
CA ALA A 458 12.97 5.80 0.03
C ALA A 458 14.35 5.19 -0.16
N ASP A 459 14.56 4.00 0.38
CA ASP A 459 15.83 3.32 0.20
C ASP A 459 16.03 2.93 -1.27
N GLY A 460 17.20 3.25 -1.82
CA GLY A 460 17.53 3.05 -3.24
C GLY A 460 17.13 4.20 -4.18
N ASP A 461 16.70 5.35 -3.66
CA ASP A 461 16.29 6.51 -4.46
C ASP A 461 17.44 7.47 -4.88
N GLN A 462 18.65 7.24 -4.36
CA GLN A 462 19.85 7.96 -4.75
C GLN A 462 20.65 7.16 -5.78
N TYR A 463 21.19 7.83 -6.79
CA TYR A 463 21.95 7.19 -7.86
C TYR A 463 23.36 7.75 -8.01
N PHE A 464 24.34 6.87 -8.23
CA PHE A 464 25.70 7.22 -8.61
C PHE A 464 26.37 6.10 -9.40
N THR A 465 27.42 6.43 -10.17
CA THR A 465 28.18 5.44 -10.94
C THR A 465 29.62 5.88 -11.20
N TRP A 466 30.55 4.93 -11.14
CA TRP A 466 31.98 5.14 -11.36
C TRP A 466 32.33 5.34 -12.83
N SER A 467 33.26 6.27 -13.09
CA SER A 467 33.91 6.39 -14.40
C SER A 467 34.71 5.12 -14.74
N PRO A 468 34.84 4.74 -16.02
CA PRO A 468 35.60 3.56 -16.43
C PRO A 468 37.06 3.54 -15.98
N ASP A 469 37.67 4.71 -15.76
CA ASP A 469 39.04 4.87 -15.25
C ASP A 469 39.15 4.91 -13.71
N SER A 470 38.03 4.74 -12.99
CA SER A 470 37.95 4.70 -11.52
C SER A 470 38.39 6.00 -10.80
N GLN A 471 38.37 7.15 -11.49
CA GLN A 471 38.81 8.45 -10.94
C GLN A 471 37.67 9.43 -10.62
N PHE A 472 36.48 9.22 -11.21
CA PHE A 472 35.35 10.12 -11.08
C PHE A 472 34.05 9.36 -10.84
N LEU A 473 33.05 10.09 -10.36
CA LEU A 473 31.67 9.61 -10.28
C LEU A 473 30.73 10.61 -10.95
N LEU A 474 29.70 10.07 -11.60
CA LEU A 474 28.45 10.78 -11.84
C LEU A 474 27.52 10.46 -10.67
N ALA A 475 26.83 11.48 -10.15
CA ALA A 475 25.86 11.31 -9.07
C ALA A 475 24.65 12.22 -9.27
N GLN A 476 23.51 11.77 -8.76
CA GLN A 476 22.33 12.61 -8.60
C GLN A 476 22.55 13.63 -7.48
N SER A 477 22.12 14.88 -7.68
CA SER A 477 22.20 15.96 -6.69
C SER A 477 20.91 16.78 -6.68
N THR A 478 20.44 17.22 -5.51
CA THR A 478 19.36 18.21 -5.40
C THR A 478 19.89 19.63 -5.11
N GLU A 479 21.20 19.86 -5.31
CA GLU A 479 21.87 21.16 -5.18
C GLU A 479 21.28 22.18 -6.17
N GLY A 480 20.65 23.24 -5.66
CA GLY A 480 20.11 24.35 -6.46
C GLY A 480 18.60 24.27 -6.77
N GLY A 481 18.00 23.08 -6.77
CA GLY A 481 16.57 22.88 -7.09
C GLY A 481 15.68 22.43 -5.93
N GLY A 482 16.27 21.92 -4.84
CA GLY A 482 15.53 21.41 -3.69
C GLY A 482 14.94 20.01 -3.93
N TRP A 483 14.15 19.54 -2.95
CA TRP A 483 13.62 18.17 -2.94
C TRP A 483 12.70 17.90 -4.15
N PHE A 484 12.94 16.79 -4.87
CA PHE A 484 12.38 16.39 -6.18
C PHE A 484 12.90 17.08 -7.45
N GLN A 485 13.85 18.02 -7.36
CA GLN A 485 14.54 18.55 -8.54
C GLN A 485 15.95 17.97 -8.58
N ASN A 486 16.14 16.96 -9.43
CA ASN A 486 17.38 16.20 -9.54
C ASN A 486 18.24 16.74 -10.68
N GLU A 487 19.52 16.91 -10.40
CA GLU A 487 20.59 17.33 -11.31
C GLU A 487 21.68 16.25 -11.35
N VAL A 488 22.55 16.27 -12.37
CA VAL A 488 23.71 15.38 -12.47
C VAL A 488 24.99 16.14 -12.17
N VAL A 489 25.75 15.66 -11.19
CA VAL A 489 27.06 16.23 -10.83
C VAL A 489 28.21 15.29 -11.18
N LEU A 490 29.31 15.86 -11.69
CA LEU A 490 30.61 15.19 -11.84
C LEU A 490 31.46 15.46 -10.60
N ILE A 491 32.02 14.39 -10.02
CA ILE A 491 32.83 14.47 -8.80
C ILE A 491 34.12 13.69 -8.99
N LYS A 492 35.26 14.31 -8.70
CA LYS A 492 36.54 13.62 -8.66
C LYS A 492 36.70 12.89 -7.32
N ASP A 493 36.99 11.60 -7.36
CA ASP A 493 37.02 10.75 -6.16
C ASP A 493 38.16 11.15 -5.21
N ASP A 494 39.24 11.72 -5.74
CA ASP A 494 40.41 12.13 -4.96
C ASP A 494 40.19 13.39 -4.10
N GLY A 495 39.03 14.05 -4.25
CA GLY A 495 38.66 15.27 -3.53
C GLY A 495 39.44 16.53 -3.93
N SER A 496 40.34 16.45 -4.94
CA SER A 496 41.16 17.58 -5.38
C SER A 496 40.40 18.57 -6.28
N GLY A 497 39.26 18.16 -6.85
CA GLY A 497 38.42 18.96 -7.73
C GLY A 497 37.18 19.50 -7.05
N LYS A 498 36.59 20.57 -7.61
CA LYS A 498 35.23 21.00 -7.26
C LYS A 498 34.21 20.03 -7.88
N ARG A 499 33.08 19.85 -7.22
CA ARG A 499 31.90 19.26 -7.87
C ARG A 499 31.43 20.18 -8.98
N VAL A 500 31.02 19.60 -10.10
CA VAL A 500 30.52 20.33 -11.27
C VAL A 500 29.11 19.86 -11.54
N ASN A 501 28.12 20.76 -11.46
CA ASN A 501 26.78 20.49 -11.99
C ASN A 501 26.88 20.46 -13.52
N LEU A 502 26.55 19.32 -14.12
CA LEU A 502 26.67 19.12 -15.56
C LEU A 502 25.40 19.53 -16.29
N THR A 503 24.23 19.35 -15.67
CA THR A 503 22.93 19.52 -16.32
C THR A 503 22.38 20.93 -16.20
N GLU A 504 22.59 21.59 -15.05
CA GLU A 504 22.15 22.97 -14.76
C GLU A 504 20.72 23.25 -15.27
N SER A 505 19.81 22.34 -14.95
CA SER A 505 18.52 22.18 -15.59
C SER A 505 17.38 22.32 -14.59
N GLY A 506 16.33 23.08 -14.96
CA GLY A 506 15.08 23.15 -14.19
C GLY A 506 14.16 21.93 -14.39
N PHE A 507 14.71 20.84 -14.92
CA PHE A 507 14.02 19.59 -15.23
C PHE A 507 14.49 18.49 -14.26
N SER A 508 13.92 17.30 -14.37
CA SER A 508 14.32 16.16 -13.56
C SER A 508 15.33 15.30 -14.31
N ASP A 509 16.60 15.36 -13.91
CA ASP A 509 17.69 14.58 -14.49
C ASP A 509 18.07 13.38 -13.60
N GLN A 510 17.95 12.16 -14.14
CA GLN A 510 17.99 10.92 -13.35
C GLN A 510 18.86 9.84 -14.01
N THR A 511 19.36 8.90 -13.18
CA THR A 511 20.08 7.69 -13.61
C THR A 511 21.21 7.94 -14.62
N PRO A 512 22.16 8.86 -14.36
CA PRO A 512 23.28 9.09 -15.27
C PRO A 512 24.14 7.84 -15.44
N GLN A 513 24.59 7.56 -16.67
CA GLN A 513 25.45 6.43 -17.03
C GLN A 513 26.65 6.93 -17.85
N TRP A 514 27.76 6.19 -17.80
CA TRP A 514 28.93 6.43 -18.64
C TRP A 514 28.81 5.70 -19.99
N GLY A 515 29.19 6.37 -21.09
CA GLY A 515 29.29 5.78 -22.42
C GLY A 515 30.64 6.07 -23.09
N LEU A 516 30.92 5.40 -24.22
CA LEU A 516 32.13 5.57 -25.04
C LEU A 516 33.42 5.62 -24.21
N ASP A 517 33.60 4.65 -23.32
CA ASP A 517 34.76 4.52 -22.42
C ASP A 517 35.02 5.79 -21.58
N GLY A 518 33.94 6.43 -21.11
CA GLY A 518 34.00 7.60 -20.23
C GLY A 518 34.01 8.93 -20.96
N LYS A 519 34.01 8.95 -22.30
CA LYS A 519 34.00 10.18 -23.10
C LYS A 519 32.64 10.86 -23.19
N MET A 520 31.59 10.19 -22.74
CA MET A 520 30.24 10.75 -22.67
C MET A 520 29.52 10.26 -21.42
N MET A 521 28.53 11.04 -20.99
CA MET A 521 27.44 10.54 -20.15
C MET A 521 26.14 10.45 -20.94
N TYR A 522 25.22 9.61 -20.49
CA TYR A 522 23.83 9.59 -20.94
C TYR A 522 22.89 9.37 -19.76
N TRP A 523 21.70 9.99 -19.78
CA TRP A 523 20.80 10.03 -18.61
C TRP A 523 19.34 10.18 -19.04
N ILE A 524 18.41 9.98 -18.09
CA ILE A 524 16.97 10.19 -18.28
C ILE A 524 16.62 11.62 -17.88
N THR A 525 15.89 12.34 -18.72
CA THR A 525 15.42 13.72 -18.43
C THR A 525 14.02 13.96 -18.97
N ASP A 526 13.24 14.80 -18.30
CA ASP A 526 11.92 15.23 -18.78
C ASP A 526 11.93 16.56 -19.56
N LYS A 527 13.11 17.03 -19.97
CA LYS A 527 13.30 18.27 -20.74
C LYS A 527 12.41 18.42 -21.97
N ASP A 528 12.32 17.39 -22.81
CA ASP A 528 11.39 17.32 -23.95
C ASP A 528 10.15 16.48 -23.65
N GLY A 529 10.01 16.06 -22.39
CA GLY A 529 8.96 15.19 -21.92
C GLY A 529 7.57 15.76 -22.20
N MET A 530 6.68 14.93 -22.75
CA MET A 530 5.26 15.32 -22.83
C MET A 530 4.70 15.45 -21.42
N LYS A 531 4.39 16.68 -21.02
CA LYS A 531 3.73 16.98 -19.75
C LYS A 531 2.30 16.45 -19.76
N ASN A 532 1.91 15.81 -18.67
CA ASN A 532 0.50 15.50 -18.45
C ASN A 532 -0.25 16.75 -17.96
N LEU A 533 -1.55 16.64 -17.65
CA LEU A 533 -2.30 17.82 -17.21
C LEU A 533 -1.95 18.21 -15.78
N SER A 534 -1.62 17.23 -14.93
CA SER A 534 -1.16 17.45 -13.56
C SER A 534 0.37 17.54 -13.46
N ARG A 535 0.92 17.32 -12.27
CA ARG A 535 2.32 16.98 -12.05
C ARG A 535 2.70 15.68 -12.79
N GLY A 536 3.84 15.72 -13.45
CA GLY A 536 4.44 14.57 -14.14
C GLY A 536 4.69 14.82 -15.62
N SER A 537 5.55 13.97 -16.17
CA SER A 537 6.02 14.09 -17.53
C SER A 537 6.49 12.72 -17.98
N GLN A 538 6.39 12.48 -19.28
CA GLN A 538 7.22 11.45 -19.89
C GLN A 538 8.67 11.91 -19.91
N ALA A 539 9.59 10.99 -20.15
CA ALA A 539 11.01 11.28 -20.20
C ALA A 539 11.62 10.87 -21.53
N ASP A 540 12.83 11.36 -21.74
CA ASP A 540 13.72 11.08 -22.86
C ASP A 540 15.10 10.70 -22.35
N ILE A 541 15.89 10.08 -23.22
CA ILE A 541 17.30 9.77 -22.92
C ILE A 541 18.15 10.77 -23.67
N TYR A 542 19.02 11.45 -22.94
CA TYR A 542 19.98 12.42 -23.46
C TYR A 542 21.41 11.92 -23.33
N ALA A 543 22.30 12.48 -24.12
CA ALA A 543 23.74 12.23 -24.09
C ALA A 543 24.50 13.55 -24.09
N MET A 544 25.59 13.63 -23.32
CA MET A 544 26.50 14.76 -23.22
C MET A 544 27.93 14.28 -23.34
N PHE A 545 28.74 14.93 -24.19
CA PHE A 545 30.09 14.50 -24.53
C PHE A 545 31.14 15.36 -23.85
N PHE A 546 32.11 14.71 -23.21
CA PHE A 546 33.27 15.33 -22.57
C PHE A 546 34.51 15.37 -23.48
N ASP A 547 34.43 14.76 -24.67
CA ASP A 547 35.49 14.74 -25.68
C ASP A 547 34.96 15.24 -27.03
N GLN A 548 35.62 16.25 -27.60
CA GLN A 548 35.21 16.85 -28.87
C GLN A 548 35.30 15.85 -30.03
N ALA A 549 36.33 15.01 -30.07
CA ALA A 549 36.50 14.04 -31.16
C ALA A 549 35.43 12.94 -31.14
N ALA A 550 35.01 12.49 -29.95
CA ALA A 550 33.89 11.59 -29.77
C ALA A 550 32.58 12.23 -30.25
N TRP A 551 32.33 13.50 -29.89
CA TRP A 551 31.18 14.25 -30.39
C TRP A 551 31.16 14.35 -31.91
N ASP A 552 32.28 14.79 -32.52
CA ASP A 552 32.39 14.95 -33.97
C ASP A 552 32.15 13.61 -34.70
N ARG A 553 32.66 12.49 -34.15
CA ARG A 553 32.41 11.15 -34.68
C ARG A 553 30.93 10.73 -34.52
N PHE A 554 30.30 11.08 -33.41
CA PHE A 554 28.89 10.76 -33.15
C PHE A 554 27.94 11.54 -34.08
N GLN A 555 28.32 12.75 -34.51
CA GLN A 555 27.52 13.56 -35.44
C GLN A 555 27.60 13.12 -36.91
N LEU A 556 28.55 12.25 -37.28
CA LEU A 556 28.63 11.75 -38.66
C LEU A 556 27.33 11.06 -39.09
N SER A 557 26.91 11.32 -40.33
CA SER A 557 25.86 10.54 -40.98
C SER A 557 26.25 9.06 -41.03
N LYS A 558 25.28 8.17 -41.25
CA LYS A 558 25.58 6.73 -41.41
C LYS A 558 26.60 6.48 -42.53
N GLU A 559 26.41 7.15 -43.67
CA GLU A 559 27.30 7.04 -44.82
C GLU A 559 28.72 7.54 -44.51
N ASP A 560 28.85 8.72 -43.91
CA ASP A 560 30.16 9.29 -43.56
C ASP A 560 30.87 8.45 -42.48
N PHE A 561 30.12 7.92 -41.53
CA PHE A 561 30.64 7.04 -40.49
C PHE A 561 31.15 5.73 -41.07
N ASP A 562 30.40 5.10 -41.98
CA ASP A 562 30.78 3.87 -42.66
C ASP A 562 32.03 4.10 -43.54
N LEU A 563 32.08 5.21 -44.29
CA LEU A 563 33.26 5.63 -45.07
C LEU A 563 34.49 5.84 -44.17
N LYS A 564 34.33 6.53 -43.04
CA LYS A 564 35.40 6.75 -42.07
C LYS A 564 35.88 5.44 -41.46
N LYS A 565 34.97 4.52 -41.12
CA LYS A 565 35.30 3.18 -40.60
C LYS A 565 36.07 2.34 -41.62
N ASP A 566 35.70 2.43 -42.90
CA ASP A 566 36.42 1.74 -43.98
C ASP A 566 37.80 2.34 -44.25
N ALA A 567 37.94 3.67 -44.15
CA ALA A 567 39.25 4.34 -44.19
C ALA A 567 40.14 3.89 -43.02
N GLU A 568 39.61 3.87 -41.79
CA GLU A 568 40.33 3.41 -40.59
C GLU A 568 40.76 1.94 -40.70
N LYS A 569 39.93 1.07 -41.29
CA LYS A 569 40.28 -0.33 -41.58
C LYS A 569 41.39 -0.45 -42.62
N LYS A 570 41.40 0.40 -43.65
CA LYS A 570 42.46 0.41 -44.68
C LYS A 570 43.80 0.90 -44.13
N ASP A 571 43.79 1.92 -43.26
CA ASP A 571 44.98 2.43 -42.57
C ASP A 571 45.57 1.43 -41.58
N THR A 572 44.74 0.57 -40.98
CA THR A 572 45.20 -0.49 -40.05
C THR A 572 45.65 -1.76 -40.76
N ALA A 573 45.14 -2.06 -41.96
CA ALA A 573 45.60 -3.20 -42.78
C ALA A 573 47.06 -3.09 -43.22
N GLY A 574 47.64 -1.86 -43.27
CA GLY A 574 49.05 -1.62 -43.61
C GLY A 574 50.05 -1.75 -42.45
N LYS A 575 49.59 -1.97 -41.22
CA LYS A 575 50.44 -2.13 -40.02
C LYS A 575 50.12 -3.44 -39.29
N GLN A 576 50.63 -4.57 -39.80
CA GLN A 576 50.73 -5.79 -38.99
C GLN A 576 51.81 -5.61 -37.91
N ILE A 577 51.42 -5.05 -36.76
CA ILE A 577 52.18 -5.22 -35.53
C ILE A 577 51.63 -6.45 -34.83
N VAL A 578 52.41 -7.53 -34.82
CA VAL A 578 52.12 -8.73 -34.02
C VAL A 578 52.30 -8.37 -32.55
N LEU A 579 51.23 -7.94 -31.90
CA LEU A 579 51.21 -7.69 -30.45
C LEU A 579 51.15 -9.03 -29.72
N THR A 580 52.09 -9.24 -28.79
CA THR A 580 52.10 -10.42 -27.89
C THR A 580 50.87 -10.42 -26.96
N ALA A 581 50.49 -11.58 -26.42
CA ALA A 581 49.33 -11.69 -25.51
C ALA A 581 49.42 -10.76 -24.29
N LYS A 582 50.64 -10.41 -23.85
CA LYS A 582 50.91 -9.43 -22.78
C LYS A 582 50.63 -7.99 -23.23
N GLN A 583 51.01 -7.64 -24.46
CA GLN A 583 50.73 -6.32 -25.05
C GLN A 583 49.25 -6.13 -25.42
N LYS A 584 48.53 -7.19 -25.79
CA LYS A 584 47.06 -7.14 -25.92
C LYS A 584 46.35 -6.91 -24.57
N LYS A 585 46.90 -7.45 -23.48
CA LYS A 585 46.41 -7.21 -22.11
C LYS A 585 46.70 -5.80 -21.61
N GLU A 586 47.85 -5.22 -21.98
CA GLU A 586 48.20 -3.82 -21.67
C GLU A 586 47.46 -2.81 -22.55
N ALA A 587 47.22 -3.09 -23.83
CA ALA A 587 46.44 -2.23 -24.71
C ALA A 587 44.93 -2.25 -24.41
N ALA A 588 44.43 -3.29 -23.74
CA ALA A 588 43.04 -3.40 -23.28
C ALA A 588 42.79 -2.77 -21.89
N ARG A 589 43.83 -2.28 -21.20
CA ARG A 589 43.67 -1.49 -19.98
C ARG A 589 43.41 -0.03 -20.36
N THR A 590 42.17 0.40 -20.21
CA THR A 590 41.71 1.80 -20.28
C THR A 590 42.18 2.62 -19.06
N ASP A 591 43.44 2.46 -18.63
CA ASP A 591 44.01 3.14 -17.45
C ASP A 591 44.58 4.53 -17.78
N LYS A 592 44.36 5.05 -19.00
CA LYS A 592 44.75 6.43 -19.33
C LYS A 592 43.71 7.39 -18.75
N PRO A 593 44.10 8.36 -17.90
CA PRO A 593 43.17 9.36 -17.37
C PRO A 593 42.44 10.06 -18.52
N VAL A 594 41.11 10.06 -18.49
CA VAL A 594 40.32 10.80 -19.48
C VAL A 594 40.33 12.27 -19.06
N ASN A 595 40.89 13.14 -19.89
CA ASN A 595 40.82 14.58 -19.65
C ASN A 595 39.46 15.09 -20.14
N TYR A 596 38.54 15.35 -19.21
CA TYR A 596 37.21 15.86 -19.55
C TYR A 596 37.27 17.33 -19.97
N ASP A 597 36.92 17.62 -21.22
CA ASP A 597 36.61 18.98 -21.65
C ASP A 597 35.19 19.31 -21.18
N LEU A 598 35.08 20.22 -20.19
CA LEU A 598 33.81 20.66 -19.62
C LEU A 598 33.33 22.00 -20.21
N LYS A 599 33.97 22.51 -21.27
CA LYS A 599 33.56 23.78 -21.90
C LYS A 599 32.43 23.53 -22.90
N ASN A 600 31.46 24.44 -22.96
CA ASN A 600 30.39 24.42 -23.97
C ASN A 600 29.66 23.07 -24.07
N LEU A 601 29.36 22.43 -22.93
CA LEU A 601 28.72 21.11 -22.88
C LEU A 601 27.33 21.11 -23.54
N ASP A 602 26.62 22.23 -23.47
CA ASP A 602 25.31 22.45 -24.08
C ASP A 602 25.36 22.25 -25.60
N ASN A 603 26.47 22.64 -26.24
CA ASN A 603 26.71 22.45 -27.67
C ASN A 603 27.11 21.01 -28.04
N ARG A 604 27.41 20.17 -27.04
CA ARG A 604 27.82 18.77 -27.17
C ARG A 604 26.83 17.83 -26.48
N THR A 605 25.57 18.23 -26.45
CA THR A 605 24.46 17.49 -25.86
C THR A 605 23.40 17.15 -26.91
N LYS A 606 22.89 15.92 -26.91
CA LYS A 606 21.93 15.42 -27.91
C LYS A 606 20.92 14.45 -27.30
N ARG A 607 19.65 14.60 -27.67
CA ARG A 607 18.58 13.63 -27.41
C ARG A 607 18.82 12.35 -28.21
N LEU A 608 18.74 11.20 -27.56
CA LEU A 608 18.95 9.87 -28.16
C LEU A 608 17.64 9.13 -28.48
N THR A 609 16.55 9.45 -27.81
CA THR A 609 15.21 8.89 -28.07
C THR A 609 14.48 9.71 -29.14
N ASN A 610 13.67 9.04 -29.97
CA ASN A 610 12.83 9.71 -30.97
C ASN A 610 11.42 10.06 -30.49
N ALA A 611 11.02 9.54 -29.32
CA ALA A 611 9.74 9.82 -28.68
C ALA A 611 9.89 9.76 -27.16
N SER A 612 9.17 10.65 -26.49
CA SER A 612 9.09 10.66 -25.03
C SER A 612 8.17 9.53 -24.55
N THR A 613 8.53 8.92 -23.42
CA THR A 613 7.73 7.82 -22.83
C THR A 613 8.04 7.65 -21.34
N THR A 614 7.36 6.72 -20.65
CA THR A 614 7.84 6.29 -19.32
C THR A 614 9.02 5.35 -19.52
N ILE A 615 10.19 5.72 -18.98
CA ILE A 615 11.45 4.98 -19.17
C ILE A 615 11.94 4.44 -17.84
N THR A 616 12.37 3.18 -17.80
CA THR A 616 13.13 2.61 -16.68
C THR A 616 14.29 1.80 -17.21
N GLY A 617 15.47 1.87 -16.58
CA GLY A 617 16.67 1.14 -17.02
C GLY A 617 17.17 1.55 -18.41
N LEU A 618 18.47 1.81 -18.53
CA LEU A 618 19.07 2.19 -19.81
C LEU A 618 20.51 1.68 -19.93
N LYS A 619 20.86 1.16 -21.10
CA LYS A 619 22.20 0.67 -21.44
C LYS A 619 22.56 1.04 -22.87
N LEU A 620 23.79 1.51 -23.07
CA LEU A 620 24.34 1.86 -24.38
C LEU A 620 25.34 0.78 -24.81
N SER A 621 25.34 0.41 -26.09
CA SER A 621 26.41 -0.45 -26.65
C SER A 621 27.77 0.25 -26.55
N LYS A 622 28.85 -0.52 -26.42
CA LYS A 622 30.21 0.05 -26.25
C LYS A 622 30.64 1.01 -27.36
N ASP A 623 30.17 0.77 -28.58
CA ASP A 623 30.41 1.64 -29.74
C ASP A 623 29.49 2.87 -29.82
N GLY A 624 28.49 2.96 -28.94
CA GLY A 624 27.52 4.05 -28.89
C GLY A 624 26.43 4.00 -29.96
N GLU A 625 26.36 2.95 -30.78
CA GLU A 625 25.41 2.86 -31.91
C GLU A 625 24.00 2.41 -31.49
N LYS A 626 23.86 1.65 -30.39
CA LYS A 626 22.58 1.10 -29.94
C LYS A 626 22.29 1.48 -28.49
N LEU A 627 21.15 2.11 -28.28
CA LEU A 627 20.58 2.42 -26.97
C LEU A 627 19.45 1.44 -26.64
N TYR A 628 19.61 0.69 -25.55
CA TYR A 628 18.61 -0.23 -25.00
C TYR A 628 17.96 0.37 -23.77
N TYR A 629 16.64 0.27 -23.65
CA TYR A 629 15.91 0.82 -22.51
C TYR A 629 14.55 0.14 -22.34
N MET A 630 14.03 0.12 -21.10
CA MET A 630 12.64 -0.27 -20.90
C MET A 630 11.76 0.94 -21.12
N ALA A 631 10.69 0.77 -21.90
CA ALA A 631 9.72 1.82 -22.14
C ALA A 631 8.29 1.29 -22.14
N ARG A 632 7.38 2.09 -21.58
CA ARG A 632 5.94 1.83 -21.54
C ARG A 632 5.20 2.88 -22.36
N TYR A 633 4.81 2.51 -23.58
CA TYR A 633 3.95 3.31 -24.45
C TYR A 633 2.44 3.01 -24.24
N GLU A 634 2.11 1.81 -23.78
CA GLU A 634 0.73 1.39 -23.49
C GLU A 634 0.60 0.91 -22.02
N LYS A 635 0.36 -0.39 -21.79
CA LYS A 635 0.06 -0.94 -20.45
C LYS A 635 1.31 -1.28 -19.65
N GLY A 636 2.23 -2.07 -20.21
CA GLY A 636 3.46 -2.50 -19.55
C GLY A 636 4.75 -2.02 -20.23
N PHE A 637 5.85 -2.17 -19.51
CA PHE A 637 7.21 -1.98 -20.02
C PHE A 637 7.60 -3.11 -20.96
N ASP A 638 8.08 -2.72 -22.14
CA ASP A 638 8.75 -3.58 -23.11
C ASP A 638 10.22 -3.17 -23.22
N LEU A 639 11.07 -4.05 -23.77
CA LEU A 639 12.45 -3.72 -24.07
C LEU A 639 12.55 -3.12 -25.47
N TRP A 640 13.08 -1.90 -25.56
CA TRP A 640 13.27 -1.16 -26.79
C TRP A 640 14.74 -1.03 -27.14
N VAL A 641 15.01 -0.90 -28.45
CA VAL A 641 16.33 -0.51 -28.96
C VAL A 641 16.17 0.67 -29.91
N THR A 642 17.07 1.64 -29.79
CA THR A 642 17.20 2.78 -30.71
C THR A 642 18.59 2.81 -31.31
N GLN A 643 18.67 2.90 -32.64
CA GLN A 643 19.90 3.14 -33.36
C GLN A 643 20.24 4.63 -33.25
N THR A 644 21.28 4.98 -32.51
CA THR A 644 21.55 6.38 -32.12
C THR A 644 21.90 7.28 -33.30
N ARG A 645 22.48 6.71 -34.36
CA ARG A 645 22.89 7.43 -35.58
C ARG A 645 21.73 7.70 -36.54
N THR A 646 20.85 6.73 -36.73
CA THR A 646 19.66 6.87 -37.63
C THR A 646 18.41 7.35 -36.89
N ASN A 647 18.41 7.30 -35.55
CA ASN A 647 17.28 7.58 -34.68
C ASN A 647 16.07 6.64 -34.91
N GLU A 648 16.32 5.44 -35.44
CA GLU A 648 15.30 4.42 -35.66
C GLU A 648 15.11 3.58 -34.39
N SER A 649 13.86 3.44 -33.93
CA SER A 649 13.52 2.65 -32.73
C SER A 649 12.61 1.48 -33.07
N LYS A 650 12.79 0.36 -32.35
CA LYS A 650 11.87 -0.79 -32.41
C LYS A 650 11.75 -1.46 -31.05
N VAL A 651 10.64 -2.15 -30.83
CA VAL A 651 10.52 -3.12 -29.73
C VAL A 651 11.48 -4.27 -30.03
N LEU A 652 12.44 -4.50 -29.14
CA LEU A 652 13.36 -5.63 -29.22
C LEU A 652 12.73 -6.89 -28.60
N ALA A 653 12.03 -6.76 -27.47
CA ALA A 653 11.29 -7.84 -26.84
C ALA A 653 10.00 -7.33 -26.17
N LYS A 654 8.90 -8.04 -26.42
CA LYS A 654 7.59 -7.81 -25.78
C LYS A 654 7.55 -8.52 -24.43
N LEU A 655 7.23 -7.78 -23.37
CA LEU A 655 7.21 -8.25 -21.99
C LEU A 655 5.91 -7.88 -21.27
N ASP A 656 5.30 -6.74 -21.60
CA ASP A 656 4.08 -6.21 -20.97
C ASP A 656 4.15 -6.22 -19.42
N ALA A 657 5.32 -5.83 -18.88
CA ALA A 657 5.60 -5.93 -17.45
C ALA A 657 5.19 -4.65 -16.70
N PRO A 658 4.54 -4.73 -15.53
CA PRO A 658 4.22 -3.54 -14.74
C PRO A 658 5.46 -2.81 -14.23
N TYR A 659 6.54 -3.56 -13.94
CA TYR A 659 7.83 -3.05 -13.49
C TYR A 659 8.94 -3.85 -14.18
N ALA A 660 10.02 -3.17 -14.57
CA ALA A 660 11.18 -3.81 -15.15
C ALA A 660 12.48 -3.02 -14.90
N SER A 661 13.58 -3.75 -14.74
CA SER A 661 14.95 -3.23 -14.74
C SER A 661 15.80 -3.93 -15.80
N LEU A 662 16.92 -3.30 -16.18
CA LEU A 662 17.75 -3.71 -17.32
C LEU A 662 19.23 -3.66 -16.95
N ASP A 663 19.96 -4.70 -17.34
CA ASP A 663 21.42 -4.73 -17.34
C ASP A 663 21.99 -5.32 -18.64
N ILE A 664 23.30 -5.19 -18.86
CA ILE A 664 23.99 -5.68 -20.07
C ILE A 664 25.33 -6.35 -19.71
N SER A 665 25.67 -7.44 -20.40
CA SER A 665 27.00 -8.05 -20.30
C SER A 665 28.10 -7.12 -20.84
N ASP A 666 29.33 -7.26 -20.35
CA ASP A 666 30.45 -6.41 -20.77
C ASP A 666 30.79 -6.58 -22.26
N ASP A 667 30.51 -7.74 -22.86
CA ASP A 667 30.68 -7.93 -24.30
C ASP A 667 29.56 -7.29 -25.15
N GLY A 668 28.53 -6.74 -24.52
CA GLY A 668 27.38 -6.08 -25.15
C GLY A 668 26.40 -7.01 -25.86
N LYS A 669 26.57 -8.35 -25.76
CA LYS A 669 25.77 -9.32 -26.53
C LYS A 669 24.49 -9.77 -25.82
N SER A 670 24.46 -9.69 -24.50
CA SER A 670 23.34 -10.18 -23.69
C SER A 670 22.80 -9.06 -22.82
N LEU A 671 21.49 -8.83 -22.92
CA LEU A 671 20.71 -7.97 -22.04
C LEU A 671 20.07 -8.85 -20.97
N PHE A 672 20.01 -8.38 -19.74
CA PHE A 672 19.32 -9.06 -18.65
C PHE A 672 18.18 -8.18 -18.19
N VAL A 673 16.99 -8.77 -18.06
CA VAL A 673 15.78 -8.06 -17.66
C VAL A 673 15.14 -8.77 -16.48
N LEU A 674 14.94 -8.03 -15.40
CA LEU A 674 14.05 -8.42 -14.31
C LEU A 674 12.70 -7.78 -14.58
N ALA A 675 11.69 -8.58 -14.87
CA ALA A 675 10.33 -8.14 -15.19
C ALA A 675 9.31 -8.88 -14.33
N ASN A 676 8.58 -8.14 -13.49
CA ASN A 676 7.56 -8.70 -12.58
C ASN A 676 8.08 -9.89 -11.75
N GLY A 677 9.29 -9.76 -11.18
CA GLY A 677 9.93 -10.80 -10.38
C GLY A 677 10.55 -11.97 -11.16
N ASN A 678 10.51 -11.95 -12.51
CA ASN A 678 11.12 -12.97 -13.36
C ASN A 678 12.35 -12.42 -14.09
N ILE A 679 13.41 -13.22 -14.17
CA ILE A 679 14.67 -12.81 -14.81
C ILE A 679 14.81 -13.49 -16.17
N SER A 680 15.15 -12.70 -17.20
CA SER A 680 15.39 -13.19 -18.56
C SER A 680 16.70 -12.66 -19.13
N LYS A 681 17.39 -13.51 -19.90
CA LYS A 681 18.53 -13.17 -20.74
C LYS A 681 18.05 -13.00 -22.17
N ILE A 682 18.23 -11.81 -22.74
CA ILE A 682 17.76 -11.41 -24.06
C ILE A 682 18.96 -11.13 -24.94
N ASN A 683 19.00 -11.70 -26.15
CA ASN A 683 20.08 -11.40 -27.10
C ASN A 683 19.95 -9.96 -27.62
N ALA A 684 21.04 -9.19 -27.57
CA ALA A 684 21.05 -7.76 -27.87
C ALA A 684 20.92 -7.43 -29.39
N GLU A 685 21.12 -8.42 -30.27
CA GLU A 685 21.00 -8.27 -31.72
C GLU A 685 19.58 -8.58 -32.21
N ASP A 686 19.05 -9.75 -31.83
CA ASP A 686 17.80 -10.29 -32.39
C ASP A 686 16.61 -10.26 -31.41
N GLY A 687 16.83 -9.95 -30.13
CA GLY A 687 15.78 -9.87 -29.12
C GLY A 687 15.27 -11.22 -28.61
N LYS A 688 15.96 -12.32 -28.91
CA LYS A 688 15.56 -13.66 -28.45
C LYS A 688 15.60 -13.74 -26.92
N VAL A 689 14.43 -13.98 -26.33
CA VAL A 689 14.23 -14.10 -24.88
C VAL A 689 14.48 -15.53 -24.41
N ASN A 690 15.38 -15.70 -23.44
CA ASN A 690 15.57 -16.95 -22.69
C ASN A 690 15.38 -16.68 -21.20
N VAL A 691 14.42 -17.36 -20.57
CA VAL A 691 14.19 -17.22 -19.12
C VAL A 691 15.35 -17.85 -18.35
N VAL A 692 15.90 -17.13 -17.37
CA VAL A 692 16.91 -17.66 -16.46
C VAL A 692 16.23 -18.70 -15.56
N LYS A 693 16.71 -19.95 -15.61
CA LYS A 693 16.12 -21.04 -14.84
C LYS A 693 16.56 -20.95 -13.39
N ILE A 694 15.62 -20.63 -12.50
CA ILE A 694 15.83 -20.63 -11.06
C ILE A 694 15.37 -21.99 -10.51
N ASN A 695 16.29 -22.75 -9.93
CA ASN A 695 16.00 -24.02 -9.27
C ASN A 695 16.67 -24.05 -7.89
N SER A 696 15.96 -23.52 -6.90
CA SER A 696 16.41 -23.48 -5.51
C SER A 696 15.24 -23.57 -4.55
N GLN A 697 15.56 -23.79 -3.28
CA GLN A 697 14.64 -23.73 -2.15
C GLN A 697 15.28 -22.83 -1.09
N MET A 698 14.45 -22.19 -0.28
CA MET A 698 14.88 -21.46 0.90
C MET A 698 14.27 -22.09 2.15
N GLU A 699 15.01 -22.04 3.25
CA GLU A 699 14.46 -22.30 4.59
C GLU A 699 13.98 -20.96 5.15
N LEU A 700 12.67 -20.79 5.27
CA LEU A 700 12.05 -19.61 5.84
C LEU A 700 11.88 -19.79 7.35
N ASN A 701 12.61 -19.01 8.15
CA ASN A 701 12.31 -18.83 9.57
C ASN A 701 11.35 -17.64 9.76
N ALA A 702 10.04 -17.90 9.74
CA ALA A 702 9.03 -16.85 9.80
C ALA A 702 9.02 -16.08 11.13
N ALA A 703 9.45 -16.72 12.23
CA ALA A 703 9.54 -16.05 13.53
C ALA A 703 10.68 -15.02 13.55
N ALA A 704 11.84 -15.38 13.00
CA ALA A 704 12.97 -14.46 12.88
C ALA A 704 12.69 -13.33 11.87
N GLU A 705 11.99 -13.63 10.77
CA GLU A 705 11.53 -12.62 9.80
C GLU A 705 10.63 -11.55 10.47
N ARG A 706 9.62 -11.96 11.26
CA ARG A 706 8.76 -11.01 11.98
C ARG A 706 9.55 -10.19 13.01
N ALA A 707 10.50 -10.81 13.70
CA ALA A 707 11.37 -10.10 14.63
C ALA A 707 12.22 -9.04 13.94
N TYR A 708 12.78 -9.37 12.78
CA TYR A 708 13.49 -8.43 11.93
C TYR A 708 12.59 -7.28 11.47
N ILE A 709 11.40 -7.57 10.91
CA ILE A 709 10.49 -6.53 10.40
C ILE A 709 10.10 -5.54 11.50
N LEU A 710 9.82 -6.00 12.73
CA LEU A 710 9.51 -5.10 13.86
C LEU A 710 10.72 -4.22 14.23
N GLU A 711 11.91 -4.80 14.28
CA GLU A 711 13.14 -4.05 14.58
C GLU A 711 13.48 -3.04 13.48
N HIS A 712 13.32 -3.42 12.23
CA HIS A 712 13.50 -2.56 11.07
C HIS A 712 12.53 -1.37 11.14
N ALA A 713 11.24 -1.60 11.40
CA ALA A 713 10.26 -0.53 11.57
C ALA A 713 10.64 0.44 12.72
N TRP A 714 11.10 -0.10 13.86
CA TRP A 714 11.58 0.72 14.98
C TRP A 714 12.75 1.63 14.57
N LYS A 715 13.77 1.08 13.88
CA LYS A 715 14.94 1.83 13.40
C LYS A 715 14.56 2.87 12.35
N GLN A 716 13.79 2.50 11.34
CA GLN A 716 13.41 3.38 10.23
C GLN A 716 12.59 4.57 10.72
N VAL A 717 11.61 4.36 11.59
CA VAL A 717 10.82 5.46 12.19
C VAL A 717 11.72 6.42 12.95
N LYS A 718 12.64 5.91 13.78
CA LYS A 718 13.55 6.74 14.57
C LYS A 718 14.42 7.66 13.70
N LYS A 719 14.76 7.22 12.49
CA LYS A 719 15.60 7.99 11.55
C LYS A 719 14.81 8.88 10.60
N LYS A 720 13.61 8.49 10.20
CA LYS A 720 12.89 9.11 9.08
C LYS A 720 11.57 9.79 9.43
N PHE A 721 11.04 9.62 10.64
CA PHE A 721 9.80 10.28 11.02
C PHE A 721 9.94 11.80 10.98
N TYR A 722 8.90 12.48 10.48
CA TYR A 722 8.99 13.91 10.16
C TYR A 722 9.28 14.81 11.36
N ASP A 723 8.82 14.44 12.57
CA ASP A 723 9.23 15.08 13.81
C ASP A 723 10.39 14.28 14.44
N PRO A 724 11.63 14.81 14.46
CA PRO A 724 12.77 14.08 15.02
C PRO A 724 12.63 13.78 16.53
N LYS A 725 11.65 14.39 17.23
CA LYS A 725 11.32 14.08 18.63
C LYS A 725 10.25 13.00 18.77
N LEU A 726 9.73 12.45 17.67
CA LEU A 726 8.69 11.43 17.65
C LEU A 726 7.44 11.85 18.46
N HIS A 727 7.05 13.12 18.42
CA HIS A 727 6.00 13.71 19.25
C HIS A 727 6.19 13.53 20.78
N GLY A 728 7.41 13.23 21.23
CA GLY A 728 7.72 12.94 22.63
C GLY A 728 7.37 11.53 23.08
N VAL A 729 7.06 10.61 22.15
CA VAL A 729 6.80 9.20 22.44
C VAL A 729 8.07 8.51 22.93
N ASP A 730 7.96 7.73 24.00
CA ASP A 730 9.05 6.84 24.45
C ASP A 730 9.15 5.62 23.53
N TRP A 731 9.78 5.84 22.38
CA TRP A 731 9.83 4.86 21.30
C TRP A 731 10.57 3.58 21.67
N ASP A 732 11.62 3.68 22.49
CA ASP A 732 12.40 2.54 22.94
C ASP A 732 11.60 1.71 23.98
N TYR A 733 10.80 2.35 24.84
CA TYR A 733 9.83 1.63 25.68
C TYR A 733 8.84 0.82 24.84
N TYR A 734 8.18 1.46 23.86
CA TYR A 734 7.14 0.78 23.07
C TYR A 734 7.71 -0.34 22.21
N TYR A 735 8.89 -0.16 21.61
CA TYR A 735 9.56 -1.26 20.90
C TYR A 735 9.76 -2.47 21.82
N ASN A 736 10.30 -2.27 23.03
CA ASN A 736 10.51 -3.36 23.98
C ASN A 736 9.17 -3.97 24.46
N ASN A 737 8.16 -3.13 24.68
CA ASN A 737 6.83 -3.59 25.08
C ASN A 737 6.20 -4.46 23.99
N TYR A 738 6.25 -4.07 22.72
CA TYR A 738 5.65 -4.88 21.65
C TYR A 738 6.51 -6.08 21.26
N LYS A 739 7.85 -5.97 21.25
CA LYS A 739 8.78 -7.06 20.95
C LYS A 739 8.56 -8.31 21.81
N GLN A 740 8.17 -8.13 23.07
CA GLN A 740 7.92 -9.25 23.99
C GLN A 740 6.81 -10.20 23.51
N PHE A 741 5.93 -9.74 22.60
CA PHE A 741 4.81 -10.53 22.12
C PHE A 741 5.12 -11.41 20.90
N LEU A 742 6.26 -11.21 20.23
CA LEU A 742 6.64 -11.97 19.03
C LEU A 742 6.62 -13.50 19.22
N PRO A 743 7.08 -14.09 20.36
CA PRO A 743 7.02 -15.55 20.56
C PRO A 743 5.58 -16.12 20.58
N TYR A 744 4.59 -15.26 20.82
CA TYR A 744 3.18 -15.62 20.90
C TYR A 744 2.43 -15.45 19.56
N ILE A 745 3.12 -14.99 18.51
CA ILE A 745 2.56 -14.76 17.18
C ILE A 745 3.22 -15.70 16.15
N ASN A 746 2.40 -16.38 15.36
CA ASN A 746 2.86 -17.30 14.31
C ASN A 746 2.25 -17.05 12.92
N ASN A 747 1.52 -15.94 12.75
CA ASN A 747 0.82 -15.61 11.52
C ASN A 747 0.80 -14.10 11.28
N GLU A 748 0.56 -13.71 10.03
CA GLU A 748 0.68 -12.30 9.62
C GLU A 748 -0.56 -11.45 9.92
N TYR A 749 -1.71 -12.06 10.20
CA TYR A 749 -2.89 -11.33 10.68
C TYR A 749 -2.68 -10.76 12.08
N ASP A 750 -2.12 -11.55 13.00
CA ASP A 750 -1.82 -11.12 14.36
C ASP A 750 -0.58 -10.19 14.38
N PHE A 751 0.40 -10.45 13.51
CA PHE A 751 1.59 -9.61 13.40
C PHE A 751 1.27 -8.21 12.87
N GLN A 752 0.39 -8.07 11.86
CA GLN A 752 0.01 -6.73 11.39
C GLN A 752 -0.77 -5.93 12.44
N VAL A 753 -1.51 -6.59 13.35
CA VAL A 753 -2.11 -5.89 14.52
C VAL A 753 -1.00 -5.36 15.42
N LEU A 754 -0.01 -6.19 15.75
CA LEU A 754 1.13 -5.77 16.58
C LEU A 754 1.87 -4.59 15.95
N LEU A 755 2.17 -4.67 14.66
CA LEU A 755 2.88 -3.62 13.93
C LEU A 755 2.06 -2.32 13.88
N SER A 756 0.75 -2.42 13.69
CA SER A 756 -0.14 -1.25 13.69
C SER A 756 -0.32 -0.64 15.07
N GLU A 757 -0.44 -1.46 16.12
CA GLU A 757 -0.46 -0.98 17.51
C GLU A 757 0.83 -0.24 17.84
N PHE A 758 1.99 -0.81 17.50
CA PHE A 758 3.29 -0.17 17.72
C PHE A 758 3.44 1.17 16.99
N LEU A 759 3.15 1.21 15.68
CA LEU A 759 3.26 2.43 14.89
C LEU A 759 2.19 3.47 15.28
N GLY A 760 1.03 3.02 15.77
CA GLY A 760 -0.06 3.88 16.22
C GLY A 760 0.25 4.72 17.45
N GLU A 761 1.28 4.36 18.23
CA GLU A 761 1.78 5.16 19.38
C GLU A 761 2.26 6.55 18.95
N LEU A 762 2.71 6.70 17.70
CA LEU A 762 3.24 7.96 17.15
C LEU A 762 2.17 9.04 17.00
N ASN A 763 0.87 8.68 17.01
CA ASN A 763 -0.24 9.58 16.72
C ASN A 763 0.01 10.46 15.47
N ALA A 764 0.29 9.82 14.35
CA ALA A 764 0.46 10.49 13.07
C ALA A 764 -0.36 9.81 11.98
N SER A 765 -0.70 10.55 10.95
CA SER A 765 -1.32 10.01 9.75
C SER A 765 -0.34 9.10 9.02
N HIS A 766 -0.86 8.22 8.17
CA HIS A 766 -0.08 7.29 7.37
C HIS A 766 0.84 6.35 8.16
N THR A 767 0.57 6.13 9.45
CA THR A 767 1.23 5.08 10.26
C THR A 767 0.35 3.83 10.32
N GLY A 768 0.97 2.66 10.36
CA GLY A 768 0.27 1.38 10.49
C GLY A 768 0.96 0.27 9.71
N GLY A 769 0.61 -0.98 10.03
CA GLY A 769 1.04 -2.17 9.30
C GLY A 769 -0.14 -2.77 8.53
N ARG A 770 0.09 -3.30 7.31
CA ARG A 770 -0.97 -3.96 6.54
C ARG A 770 -0.50 -5.31 6.04
N TYR A 771 -1.41 -6.29 6.09
CA TYR A 771 -1.22 -7.61 5.52
C TYR A 771 -2.20 -7.84 4.36
N SER A 772 -1.67 -8.24 3.20
CA SER A 772 -2.45 -8.59 2.01
C SER A 772 -2.33 -10.08 1.71
N PRO A 773 -3.17 -10.94 2.34
CA PRO A 773 -3.12 -12.39 2.12
C PRO A 773 -3.40 -12.74 0.66
N SER A 774 -2.96 -13.92 0.23
CA SER A 774 -3.27 -14.44 -1.10
C SER A 774 -3.81 -15.85 -1.04
N PHE A 775 -4.94 -16.02 -1.72
CA PHE A 775 -5.64 -17.29 -1.83
C PHE A 775 -5.87 -17.58 -3.32
N PRO A 776 -4.93 -18.27 -3.99
CA PRO A 776 -5.05 -18.56 -5.43
C PRO A 776 -6.37 -19.23 -5.83
N ASN A 777 -6.99 -19.95 -4.89
CA ASN A 777 -8.24 -20.69 -5.09
C ASN A 777 -9.39 -20.19 -4.21
N GLY A 778 -9.34 -18.94 -3.72
CA GLY A 778 -10.41 -18.35 -2.92
C GLY A 778 -11.71 -18.15 -3.71
N ASP A 779 -12.83 -17.97 -3.01
CA ASP A 779 -14.09 -17.59 -3.62
C ASP A 779 -13.98 -16.21 -4.30
N GLU A 780 -14.57 -16.06 -5.47
CA GLU A 780 -14.70 -14.78 -6.19
C GLU A 780 -16.15 -14.67 -6.69
N THR A 781 -17.04 -14.02 -5.92
CA THR A 781 -18.46 -13.90 -6.26
C THR A 781 -18.65 -12.87 -7.39
N ALA A 782 -19.12 -13.33 -8.54
CA ALA A 782 -19.33 -12.45 -9.69
C ALA A 782 -20.53 -11.49 -9.50
N ALA A 783 -20.44 -10.33 -10.14
CA ALA A 783 -21.44 -9.27 -10.10
C ALA A 783 -22.26 -9.22 -11.40
N LEU A 784 -23.56 -8.92 -11.28
CA LEU A 784 -24.49 -8.86 -12.42
C LEU A 784 -24.71 -7.44 -12.95
N GLY A 785 -24.17 -6.40 -12.31
CA GLY A 785 -24.49 -5.01 -12.62
C GLY A 785 -25.90 -4.61 -12.20
N LEU A 786 -26.37 -5.16 -11.07
CA LEU A 786 -27.74 -4.99 -10.57
C LEU A 786 -27.71 -4.61 -9.09
N ILE A 787 -28.65 -3.77 -8.67
CA ILE A 787 -28.89 -3.46 -7.25
C ILE A 787 -30.22 -4.11 -6.82
N TYR A 788 -30.20 -4.77 -5.68
CA TYR A 788 -31.31 -5.57 -5.18
C TYR A 788 -31.98 -4.96 -3.94
N ASP A 789 -33.22 -5.36 -3.67
CA ASP A 789 -33.83 -5.21 -2.35
C ASP A 789 -33.34 -6.34 -1.44
N LEU A 790 -32.21 -6.10 -0.77
CA LEU A 790 -31.58 -7.07 0.13
C LEU A 790 -32.22 -7.13 1.52
N GLY A 791 -33.21 -6.29 1.82
CA GLY A 791 -34.02 -6.38 3.04
C GLY A 791 -35.25 -7.30 2.87
N ARG A 792 -35.61 -7.66 1.64
CA ARG A 792 -36.80 -8.46 1.33
C ARG A 792 -36.75 -9.86 1.95
N LYS A 793 -37.88 -10.27 2.52
CA LYS A 793 -38.15 -11.66 2.93
C LYS A 793 -38.81 -12.43 1.79
N GLY A 794 -38.26 -13.59 1.41
CA GLY A 794 -38.87 -14.52 0.45
C GLY A 794 -37.95 -14.91 -0.70
N ASP A 795 -38.33 -15.96 -1.42
CA ASP A 795 -37.49 -16.54 -2.49
C ASP A 795 -37.20 -15.54 -3.62
N GLY A 796 -36.04 -15.72 -4.26
CA GLY A 796 -35.54 -14.87 -5.34
C GLY A 796 -34.92 -13.53 -4.92
N LEU A 797 -34.24 -12.88 -5.88
CA LEU A 797 -33.64 -11.55 -5.73
C LEU A 797 -34.44 -10.50 -6.48
N LEU A 798 -35.00 -9.52 -5.76
CA LEU A 798 -35.76 -8.44 -6.38
C LEU A 798 -34.81 -7.34 -6.87
N VAL A 799 -34.77 -7.14 -8.18
CA VAL A 799 -33.95 -6.10 -8.82
C VAL A 799 -34.65 -4.75 -8.65
N LYS A 800 -33.98 -3.77 -8.03
CA LYS A 800 -34.48 -2.40 -7.87
C LYS A 800 -33.84 -1.43 -8.84
N GLU A 801 -32.65 -1.76 -9.33
CA GLU A 801 -31.93 -0.93 -10.29
C GLU A 801 -31.02 -1.77 -11.19
N ILE A 802 -30.87 -1.33 -12.44
CA ILE A 802 -29.86 -1.82 -13.37
C ILE A 802 -28.76 -0.76 -13.42
N ILE A 803 -27.53 -1.15 -13.10
CA ILE A 803 -26.41 -0.21 -13.05
C ILE A 803 -25.96 0.10 -14.48
N PRO A 804 -25.89 1.38 -14.88
CA PRO A 804 -25.44 1.75 -16.22
C PRO A 804 -24.03 1.22 -16.56
N GLY A 805 -23.87 0.68 -17.77
CA GLY A 805 -22.66 0.02 -18.24
C GLY A 805 -22.44 -1.40 -17.68
N GLY A 806 -23.36 -1.93 -16.89
CA GLY A 806 -23.33 -3.31 -16.38
C GLY A 806 -23.83 -4.36 -17.39
N PRO A 807 -23.68 -5.66 -17.09
CA PRO A 807 -24.08 -6.76 -17.97
C PRO A 807 -25.53 -6.73 -18.50
N PHE A 808 -26.47 -6.17 -17.72
CA PHE A 808 -27.88 -6.03 -18.09
C PHE A 808 -28.24 -4.68 -18.73
N ASP A 809 -27.33 -3.71 -18.76
CA ASP A 809 -27.51 -2.42 -19.45
C ASP A 809 -27.16 -2.54 -20.94
N ARG A 810 -27.97 -3.29 -21.67
CA ARG A 810 -27.80 -3.52 -23.12
C ARG A 810 -29.14 -3.47 -23.83
N ALA A 811 -29.13 -3.03 -25.09
CA ALA A 811 -30.34 -2.80 -25.88
C ALA A 811 -31.28 -4.03 -25.97
N GLY A 812 -30.72 -5.24 -26.04
CA GLY A 812 -31.49 -6.49 -26.12
C GLY A 812 -31.96 -7.06 -24.78
N SER A 813 -31.66 -6.42 -23.65
CA SER A 813 -32.06 -6.97 -22.35
C SER A 813 -33.51 -6.63 -22.00
N GLN A 814 -34.24 -7.67 -21.63
CA GLN A 814 -35.59 -7.67 -21.09
C GLN A 814 -35.58 -7.48 -19.57
N MET A 815 -34.45 -7.62 -18.87
CA MET A 815 -34.32 -7.26 -17.45
C MET A 815 -34.73 -5.80 -17.23
N LYS A 816 -35.56 -5.54 -16.23
CA LYS A 816 -36.02 -4.22 -15.80
C LYS A 816 -36.10 -4.14 -14.27
N LYS A 817 -36.21 -2.91 -13.77
CA LYS A 817 -36.58 -2.65 -12.37
C LYS A 817 -37.87 -3.41 -12.00
N ASP A 818 -37.91 -3.88 -10.75
CA ASP A 818 -38.99 -4.66 -10.13
C ASP A 818 -39.22 -6.05 -10.77
N MET A 819 -38.19 -6.61 -11.39
CA MET A 819 -38.13 -8.04 -11.76
C MET A 819 -37.49 -8.87 -10.64
N LEU A 820 -38.03 -10.08 -10.45
CA LEU A 820 -37.56 -11.07 -9.49
C LEU A 820 -36.71 -12.11 -10.21
N ILE A 821 -35.42 -12.20 -9.86
CA ILE A 821 -34.57 -13.31 -10.28
C ILE A 821 -34.96 -14.55 -9.48
N GLU A 822 -35.30 -15.62 -10.17
CA GLU A 822 -35.77 -16.88 -9.58
C GLU A 822 -34.73 -17.99 -9.68
N LYS A 823 -33.91 -17.98 -10.75
CA LYS A 823 -32.89 -19.01 -10.95
C LYS A 823 -31.60 -18.43 -11.51
N ILE A 824 -30.50 -19.07 -11.12
CA ILE A 824 -29.16 -18.88 -11.70
C ILE A 824 -28.70 -20.24 -12.20
N ASP A 825 -28.37 -20.34 -13.48
CA ASP A 825 -28.04 -21.60 -14.18
C ASP A 825 -29.10 -22.70 -13.99
N GLY A 826 -30.36 -22.31 -13.86
CA GLY A 826 -31.50 -23.22 -13.64
C GLY A 826 -31.68 -23.67 -12.18
N VAL A 827 -30.78 -23.29 -11.27
CA VAL A 827 -30.89 -23.57 -9.83
C VAL A 827 -31.81 -22.53 -9.18
N GLN A 828 -32.84 -22.99 -8.47
CA GLN A 828 -33.82 -22.14 -7.81
C GLN A 828 -33.20 -21.36 -6.64
N LEU A 829 -33.38 -20.04 -6.66
CA LEU A 829 -33.07 -19.15 -5.55
C LEU A 829 -34.19 -19.26 -4.51
N ASN A 830 -33.86 -19.82 -3.35
CA ASN A 830 -34.76 -19.94 -2.22
C ASN A 830 -34.07 -19.50 -0.93
N GLN A 831 -34.87 -19.23 0.11
CA GLN A 831 -34.37 -18.73 1.40
C GLN A 831 -33.47 -19.72 2.16
N LYS A 832 -33.43 -21.01 1.77
CA LYS A 832 -32.65 -22.06 2.45
C LYS A 832 -31.20 -22.14 2.00
N SER A 833 -30.77 -21.37 0.99
CA SER A 833 -29.37 -21.30 0.56
C SER A 833 -28.96 -19.88 0.24
N ASP A 834 -27.72 -19.53 0.58
CA ASP A 834 -27.09 -18.30 0.10
C ASP A 834 -26.95 -18.36 -1.43
N TRP A 835 -27.50 -17.36 -2.11
CA TRP A 835 -27.47 -17.24 -3.56
C TRP A 835 -26.08 -16.90 -4.09
N ALA A 836 -25.21 -16.30 -3.27
CA ALA A 836 -23.85 -15.92 -3.66
C ALA A 836 -23.04 -17.11 -4.18
N LYS A 837 -23.28 -18.31 -3.62
CA LYS A 837 -22.69 -19.58 -4.08
C LYS A 837 -22.82 -19.82 -5.58
N LEU A 838 -23.94 -19.41 -6.16
CA LEU A 838 -24.26 -19.68 -7.57
C LEU A 838 -23.54 -18.72 -8.51
N LEU A 839 -22.93 -17.66 -7.98
CA LEU A 839 -22.15 -16.67 -8.73
C LEU A 839 -20.65 -16.76 -8.45
N ASN A 840 -20.20 -17.62 -7.54
CA ASN A 840 -18.78 -17.83 -7.28
C ASN A 840 -18.08 -18.36 -8.54
N GLN A 841 -16.95 -17.74 -8.88
CA GLN A 841 -16.11 -18.09 -10.01
C GLN A 841 -16.82 -17.98 -11.38
N LYS A 842 -17.88 -17.16 -11.50
CA LYS A 842 -18.66 -16.98 -12.73
C LYS A 842 -18.28 -15.75 -13.56
N ALA A 843 -17.32 -14.92 -13.10
CA ALA A 843 -16.92 -13.72 -13.82
C ALA A 843 -16.40 -14.08 -15.23
N GLY A 844 -16.92 -13.41 -16.26
CA GLY A 844 -16.57 -13.65 -17.67
C GLY A 844 -17.20 -14.91 -18.30
N GLN A 845 -17.85 -15.77 -17.51
CA GLN A 845 -18.51 -16.99 -17.98
C GLN A 845 -19.96 -16.71 -18.35
N LEU A 846 -20.51 -17.41 -19.35
CA LEU A 846 -21.94 -17.31 -19.65
C LEU A 846 -22.74 -17.90 -18.49
N THR A 847 -23.64 -17.09 -17.92
CA THR A 847 -24.52 -17.46 -16.81
C THR A 847 -25.96 -17.17 -17.21
N ARG A 848 -26.84 -18.16 -17.06
CA ARG A 848 -28.26 -18.03 -17.39
C ARG A 848 -29.03 -17.52 -16.18
N ILE A 849 -29.74 -16.41 -16.35
CA ILE A 849 -30.56 -15.78 -15.32
C ILE A 849 -32.02 -15.91 -15.73
N THR A 850 -32.81 -16.58 -14.89
CA THR A 850 -34.26 -16.74 -15.08
C THR A 850 -34.96 -15.77 -14.14
N PHE A 851 -35.85 -14.93 -14.67
CA PHE A 851 -36.52 -13.88 -13.92
C PHE A 851 -37.94 -13.60 -14.42
N ARG A 852 -38.75 -12.92 -13.62
CA ARG A 852 -40.12 -12.51 -13.99
C ARG A 852 -40.53 -11.19 -13.34
N PRO A 853 -41.56 -10.48 -13.84
CA PRO A 853 -42.13 -9.34 -13.13
C PRO A 853 -42.65 -9.74 -11.73
N LEU A 854 -42.38 -8.93 -10.71
CA LEU A 854 -42.83 -9.21 -9.34
C LEU A 854 -44.36 -9.33 -9.20
N LYS A 855 -45.11 -8.56 -10.01
CA LYS A 855 -46.58 -8.53 -10.01
C LYS A 855 -47.24 -9.72 -10.75
N GLY A 856 -46.48 -10.74 -11.10
CA GLY A 856 -46.94 -11.85 -11.94
C GLY A 856 -46.79 -11.55 -13.44
N GLY A 857 -46.53 -12.60 -14.22
CA GLY A 857 -46.22 -12.50 -15.65
C GLY A 857 -45.42 -13.71 -16.14
N SER A 858 -45.13 -13.75 -17.44
CA SER A 858 -44.33 -14.81 -18.05
C SER A 858 -42.90 -14.81 -17.51
N GLN A 859 -42.35 -16.00 -17.31
CA GLN A 859 -40.94 -16.18 -16.99
C GLN A 859 -40.08 -15.89 -18.22
N LEU A 860 -38.98 -15.18 -18.01
CA LEU A 860 -37.99 -14.82 -19.02
C LEU A 860 -36.64 -15.42 -18.64
N GLU A 861 -35.81 -15.68 -19.65
CA GLU A 861 -34.43 -16.15 -19.46
C GLU A 861 -33.48 -15.34 -20.32
N GLU A 862 -32.35 -14.93 -19.73
CA GLU A 862 -31.25 -14.31 -20.44
C GLU A 862 -29.91 -14.91 -20.02
N SER A 863 -29.03 -15.14 -20.99
CA SER A 863 -27.62 -15.40 -20.73
C SER A 863 -26.84 -14.09 -20.75
N VAL A 864 -26.06 -13.86 -19.70
CA VAL A 864 -25.13 -12.72 -19.56
C VAL A 864 -23.76 -13.23 -19.16
N LYS A 865 -22.73 -12.38 -19.30
CA LYS A 865 -21.42 -12.61 -18.68
C LYS A 865 -21.31 -11.72 -17.44
N PRO A 866 -21.41 -12.28 -16.23
CA PRO A 866 -21.14 -11.54 -15.01
C PRO A 866 -19.73 -10.93 -15.03
N ILE A 867 -19.53 -9.85 -14.27
CA ILE A 867 -18.25 -9.15 -14.16
C ILE A 867 -17.58 -9.46 -12.83
N LYS A 868 -16.29 -9.12 -12.71
CA LYS A 868 -15.61 -9.15 -11.41
C LYS A 868 -16.28 -8.17 -10.43
N PRO A 869 -16.41 -8.52 -9.14
CA PRO A 869 -17.04 -7.66 -8.14
C PRO A 869 -16.31 -6.31 -8.02
N SER A 870 -14.98 -6.29 -8.17
CA SER A 870 -14.18 -5.05 -8.12
C SER A 870 -14.54 -4.05 -9.22
N VAL A 871 -15.01 -4.50 -10.39
CA VAL A 871 -15.45 -3.62 -11.49
C VAL A 871 -16.79 -2.97 -11.15
N GLU A 872 -17.72 -3.73 -10.60
CA GLU A 872 -19.02 -3.19 -10.17
C GLU A 872 -18.83 -2.11 -9.09
N THR A 873 -18.08 -2.43 -8.03
CA THR A 873 -17.84 -1.51 -6.91
C THR A 873 -17.00 -0.30 -7.32
N SER A 874 -15.85 -0.52 -7.95
CA SER A 874 -14.87 0.55 -8.17
C SER A 874 -15.14 1.39 -9.42
N VAL A 875 -15.96 0.91 -10.35
CA VAL A 875 -16.22 1.61 -11.63
C VAL A 875 -17.70 1.95 -11.76
N LEU A 876 -18.59 0.96 -11.72
CA LEU A 876 -20.00 1.17 -12.05
C LEU A 876 -20.75 1.95 -10.96
N LEU A 877 -20.63 1.53 -9.69
CA LEU A 877 -21.27 2.22 -8.57
C LEU A 877 -20.73 3.64 -8.38
N TYR A 878 -19.41 3.83 -8.52
CA TYR A 878 -18.81 5.18 -8.50
C TYR A 878 -19.38 6.08 -9.58
N LYS A 879 -19.44 5.61 -10.84
CA LYS A 879 -20.01 6.40 -11.96
C LYS A 879 -21.48 6.73 -11.71
N LYS A 880 -22.26 5.78 -11.19
CA LYS A 880 -23.66 6.00 -10.77
C LYS A 880 -23.76 7.10 -9.72
N TRP A 881 -22.96 7.03 -8.66
CA TRP A 881 -22.97 8.01 -7.58
C TRP A 881 -22.64 9.42 -8.09
N VAL A 882 -21.60 9.57 -8.91
CA VAL A 882 -21.26 10.86 -9.54
C VAL A 882 -22.43 11.40 -10.39
N LYS A 883 -23.15 10.54 -11.12
CA LYS A 883 -24.32 10.94 -11.90
C LYS A 883 -25.49 11.38 -11.03
N LEU A 884 -25.69 10.74 -9.89
CA LEU A 884 -26.67 11.19 -8.89
C LEU A 884 -26.32 12.58 -8.36
N MET A 885 -25.06 12.82 -7.97
CA MET A 885 -24.62 14.13 -7.47
C MET A 885 -24.73 15.23 -8.54
N GLU A 886 -24.38 14.93 -9.80
CA GLU A 886 -24.62 15.83 -10.94
C GLU A 886 -26.10 16.17 -11.08
N HIS A 887 -26.98 15.16 -11.03
CA HIS A 887 -28.42 15.34 -11.17
C HIS A 887 -29.03 16.16 -10.03
N LEU A 888 -28.63 15.90 -8.78
CA LEU A 888 -29.06 16.68 -7.62
C LEU A 888 -28.60 18.14 -7.74
N THR A 889 -27.34 18.38 -8.13
CA THR A 889 -26.83 19.74 -8.33
C THR A 889 -27.61 20.50 -9.40
N ASP A 890 -27.84 19.88 -10.56
CA ASP A 890 -28.60 20.50 -11.65
C ASP A 890 -30.05 20.79 -11.22
N SER A 891 -30.70 19.84 -10.53
CA SER A 891 -32.09 19.97 -10.09
C SER A 891 -32.27 21.06 -9.03
N LEU A 892 -31.39 21.11 -8.03
CA LEU A 892 -31.44 22.07 -6.93
C LEU A 892 -31.06 23.49 -7.39
N SER A 893 -30.19 23.62 -8.39
CA SER A 893 -29.73 24.92 -8.89
C SER A 893 -30.52 25.46 -10.08
N GLY A 894 -31.46 24.68 -10.64
CA GLY A 894 -32.09 24.98 -11.92
C GLY A 894 -31.07 25.04 -13.07
N GLY A 895 -30.04 24.21 -13.01
CA GLY A 895 -28.97 24.13 -13.99
C GLY A 895 -27.95 25.28 -13.96
N LYS A 896 -27.94 26.12 -12.92
CA LYS A 896 -27.03 27.29 -12.84
C LYS A 896 -25.66 26.97 -12.23
N VAL A 897 -25.56 25.92 -11.42
CA VAL A 897 -24.33 25.52 -10.73
C VAL A 897 -23.78 24.25 -11.37
N GLY A 898 -22.48 24.21 -11.64
CA GLY A 898 -21.77 23.03 -12.12
C GLY A 898 -21.28 22.14 -10.99
N TYR A 899 -21.06 20.87 -11.27
CA TYR A 899 -20.52 19.90 -10.30
C TYR A 899 -19.38 19.10 -10.92
N VAL A 900 -18.35 18.85 -10.11
CA VAL A 900 -17.29 17.89 -10.41
C VAL A 900 -16.84 17.21 -9.13
N HIS A 901 -16.55 15.91 -9.19
CA HIS A 901 -15.95 15.17 -8.09
C HIS A 901 -14.50 14.81 -8.43
N VAL A 902 -13.58 15.15 -7.53
CA VAL A 902 -12.16 14.80 -7.64
C VAL A 902 -11.92 13.52 -6.84
N ARG A 903 -11.90 12.38 -7.53
CA ARG A 903 -11.87 11.05 -6.91
C ARG A 903 -10.60 10.76 -6.11
N SER A 904 -9.48 11.13 -6.69
CA SER A 904 -8.12 10.86 -6.23
C SER A 904 -7.26 12.05 -6.65
N MET A 905 -6.15 12.30 -5.96
CA MET A 905 -5.24 13.38 -6.33
C MET A 905 -4.21 12.87 -7.36
N ASP A 906 -4.70 12.51 -8.56
CA ASP A 906 -3.89 11.96 -9.65
C ASP A 906 -4.29 12.52 -11.04
N ASP A 907 -3.42 12.33 -12.04
CA ASP A 907 -3.64 12.79 -13.43
C ASP A 907 -4.96 12.27 -14.02
N PRO A 908 -5.34 10.97 -13.90
CA PRO A 908 -6.63 10.49 -14.40
C PRO A 908 -7.83 11.25 -13.83
N SER A 909 -7.82 11.54 -12.53
CA SER A 909 -8.89 12.32 -11.88
C SER A 909 -8.87 13.78 -12.31
N PHE A 910 -7.68 14.35 -12.53
CA PHE A 910 -7.55 15.71 -13.02
C PHE A 910 -8.04 15.87 -14.46
N ARG A 911 -7.78 14.91 -15.35
CA ARG A 911 -8.31 14.89 -16.72
C ARG A 911 -9.84 14.93 -16.74
N VAL A 912 -10.49 14.11 -15.90
CA VAL A 912 -11.95 14.13 -15.75
C VAL A 912 -12.42 15.48 -15.19
N THR A 913 -11.66 16.06 -14.27
CA THR A 913 -11.98 17.36 -13.69
C THR A 913 -11.92 18.46 -14.74
N PHE A 914 -10.82 18.53 -15.49
CA PHE A 914 -10.60 19.46 -16.58
C PHE A 914 -11.69 19.35 -17.66
N ASP A 915 -11.96 18.14 -18.14
CA ASP A 915 -12.99 17.84 -19.15
C ASP A 915 -14.39 18.30 -18.70
N LYS A 916 -14.78 17.96 -17.47
CA LYS A 916 -16.10 18.36 -16.96
C LYS A 916 -16.22 19.85 -16.69
N VAL A 917 -15.20 20.46 -16.09
CA VAL A 917 -15.23 21.87 -15.69
C VAL A 917 -15.21 22.78 -16.92
N LEU A 918 -14.32 22.54 -17.88
CA LEU A 918 -14.21 23.37 -19.09
C LEU A 918 -15.05 22.87 -20.28
N GLY A 919 -15.62 21.68 -20.20
CA GLY A 919 -16.63 21.15 -21.13
C GLY A 919 -18.04 21.37 -20.58
N LYS A 920 -18.63 20.34 -19.98
CA LYS A 920 -20.05 20.32 -19.53
C LYS A 920 -20.44 21.52 -18.66
N ASN A 921 -19.54 21.99 -17.79
CA ASN A 921 -19.84 23.02 -16.80
C ASN A 921 -19.39 24.44 -17.19
N LYS A 922 -18.80 24.64 -18.38
CA LYS A 922 -18.17 25.93 -18.77
C LYS A 922 -19.12 27.12 -18.64
N ASP A 923 -20.38 26.95 -19.03
CA ASP A 923 -21.40 28.01 -19.06
C ASP A 923 -22.11 28.21 -17.71
N LYS A 924 -21.86 27.34 -16.72
CA LYS A 924 -22.44 27.47 -15.38
C LYS A 924 -21.95 28.74 -14.71
N GLY A 925 -22.75 29.33 -13.83
CA GLY A 925 -22.42 30.58 -13.13
C GLY A 925 -21.46 30.40 -11.95
N ALA A 926 -21.42 29.19 -11.38
CA ALA A 926 -20.55 28.79 -10.28
C ALA A 926 -20.28 27.27 -10.33
N LEU A 927 -19.29 26.80 -9.56
CA LEU A 927 -18.85 25.39 -9.55
C LEU A 927 -18.73 24.84 -8.13
N ILE A 928 -19.23 23.62 -7.91
CA ILE A 928 -18.93 22.80 -6.74
C ILE A 928 -17.82 21.82 -7.12
N VAL A 929 -16.70 21.87 -6.40
CA VAL A 929 -15.60 20.90 -6.48
C VAL A 929 -15.72 19.98 -5.27
N ASP A 930 -16.27 18.79 -5.48
CA ASP A 930 -16.45 17.80 -4.42
C ASP A 930 -15.19 16.93 -4.29
N SER A 931 -14.53 17.01 -3.14
CA SER A 931 -13.37 16.20 -2.80
C SER A 931 -13.68 15.15 -1.73
N ARG A 932 -14.94 15.00 -1.28
CA ARG A 932 -15.30 14.07 -0.22
C ARG A 932 -14.81 12.65 -0.53
N PHE A 933 -14.29 11.96 0.48
CA PHE A 933 -13.79 10.58 0.36
C PHE A 933 -12.59 10.38 -0.59
N ASN A 934 -11.91 11.44 -0.99
CA ASN A 934 -10.64 11.37 -1.69
C ASN A 934 -9.51 11.00 -0.70
N GLY A 935 -8.78 9.93 -1.00
CA GLY A 935 -7.73 9.38 -0.15
C GLY A 935 -6.34 10.03 -0.30
N GLY A 936 -6.20 11.02 -1.18
CA GLY A 936 -4.94 11.73 -1.41
C GLY A 936 -4.24 11.36 -2.73
N GLY A 937 -2.93 11.61 -2.79
CA GLY A 937 -2.11 11.57 -4.00
C GLY A 937 -1.20 12.81 -4.06
N TRP A 938 -1.11 13.48 -5.21
CA TRP A 938 -0.32 14.70 -5.39
C TRP A 938 -0.87 15.59 -6.52
N LEU A 939 -1.93 16.35 -6.24
CA LEU A 939 -2.65 17.17 -7.23
C LEU A 939 -3.08 18.55 -6.69
N HIS A 940 -2.98 18.81 -5.39
CA HIS A 940 -3.48 20.06 -4.80
C HIS A 940 -3.00 21.33 -5.53
N ASP A 941 -1.73 21.40 -5.92
CA ASP A 941 -1.12 22.56 -6.60
C ASP A 941 -1.76 22.83 -7.98
N ASP A 942 -1.92 21.79 -8.79
CA ASP A 942 -2.56 21.89 -10.10
C ASP A 942 -4.02 22.32 -9.97
N LEU A 943 -4.75 21.78 -8.98
CA LEU A 943 -6.14 22.12 -8.72
C LEU A 943 -6.31 23.58 -8.30
N VAL A 944 -5.52 24.09 -7.34
CA VAL A 944 -5.63 25.51 -6.94
C VAL A 944 -5.17 26.44 -8.05
N THR A 945 -4.16 26.04 -8.84
CA THR A 945 -3.72 26.80 -10.02
C THR A 945 -4.79 26.85 -11.12
N PHE A 946 -5.52 25.76 -11.32
CA PHE A 946 -6.61 25.63 -12.28
C PHE A 946 -7.87 26.40 -11.85
N LEU A 947 -8.21 26.34 -10.56
CA LEU A 947 -9.39 27.00 -9.98
C LEU A 947 -9.16 28.48 -9.66
N GLY A 948 -7.90 28.93 -9.59
CA GLY A 948 -7.50 30.30 -9.28
C GLY A 948 -7.48 31.25 -10.48
N GLY A 949 -8.07 30.85 -11.60
CA GLY A 949 -8.14 31.69 -12.80
C GLY A 949 -8.87 33.00 -12.52
N LYS A 950 -8.37 34.11 -13.09
CA LYS A 950 -9.04 35.41 -13.09
C LYS A 950 -9.07 35.92 -14.51
N GLN A 951 -10.25 36.28 -15.02
CA GLN A 951 -10.34 36.83 -16.37
C GLN A 951 -9.64 38.19 -16.43
N TYR A 952 -8.67 38.33 -17.34
CA TYR A 952 -7.90 39.57 -17.52
C TYR A 952 -8.09 40.19 -18.92
N PHE A 953 -8.55 39.41 -19.91
CA PHE A 953 -9.00 39.94 -21.20
C PHE A 953 -10.35 39.37 -21.59
N THR A 954 -11.13 40.16 -22.32
CA THR A 954 -12.35 39.71 -23.01
C THR A 954 -12.05 39.65 -24.50
N LEU A 955 -12.30 38.51 -25.14
CA LEU A 955 -12.01 38.35 -26.57
C LEU A 955 -13.11 39.00 -27.42
N ARG A 956 -12.71 39.65 -28.52
CA ARG A 956 -13.62 40.42 -29.39
C ARG A 956 -13.36 40.17 -30.89
N PRO A 957 -13.60 38.96 -31.43
CA PRO A 957 -13.49 38.73 -32.87
C PRO A 957 -14.45 39.66 -33.63
N GLN A 958 -13.90 40.54 -34.48
CA GLN A 958 -14.66 41.51 -35.28
C GLN A 958 -15.58 42.41 -34.42
N GLY A 959 -15.15 42.76 -33.20
CA GLY A 959 -15.91 43.60 -32.27
C GLY A 959 -17.01 42.89 -31.48
N HIS A 960 -17.31 41.61 -31.77
CA HIS A 960 -18.31 40.83 -31.03
C HIS A 960 -17.75 40.34 -29.70
N ILE A 961 -18.40 40.67 -28.59
CA ILE A 961 -17.98 40.24 -27.26
C ILE A 961 -18.27 38.75 -27.08
N THR A 962 -17.25 37.94 -26.81
CA THR A 962 -17.41 36.51 -26.48
C THR A 962 -17.93 36.32 -25.06
N THR A 963 -18.57 35.17 -24.80
CA THR A 963 -19.06 34.75 -23.46
C THR A 963 -17.93 34.35 -22.48
N GLY A 964 -16.69 34.79 -22.72
CA GLY A 964 -15.51 34.53 -21.91
C GLY A 964 -14.28 35.28 -22.44
N GLY A 965 -13.10 34.91 -21.93
CA GLY A 965 -11.82 35.43 -22.41
C GLY A 965 -10.64 34.75 -21.72
N GLU A 966 -9.51 35.45 -21.62
CA GLU A 966 -8.29 34.85 -21.06
C GLU A 966 -8.27 34.90 -19.52
N PRO A 967 -7.82 33.83 -18.82
CA PRO A 967 -7.23 32.60 -19.37
C PRO A 967 -8.28 31.59 -19.88
N LEU A 968 -8.02 30.95 -21.02
CA LEU A 968 -8.93 29.96 -21.62
C LEU A 968 -8.98 28.59 -20.93
N ASN A 969 -7.89 28.19 -20.27
CA ASN A 969 -7.67 26.85 -19.71
C ASN A 969 -7.82 26.77 -18.18
N LYS A 970 -8.43 27.79 -17.56
CA LYS A 970 -8.66 27.85 -16.12
C LYS A 970 -10.12 28.17 -15.82
N TRP A 971 -10.58 27.74 -14.65
CA TRP A 971 -11.87 28.19 -14.14
C TRP A 971 -11.73 29.61 -13.58
N SER A 972 -12.62 30.52 -13.99
CA SER A 972 -12.54 31.95 -13.67
C SER A 972 -13.77 32.52 -12.97
N LYS A 973 -14.75 31.68 -12.65
CA LYS A 973 -16.00 32.05 -11.97
C LYS A 973 -15.96 31.57 -10.51
N PRO A 974 -16.92 31.95 -9.65
CA PRO A 974 -16.94 31.47 -8.27
C PRO A 974 -16.96 29.94 -8.16
N SER A 975 -16.30 29.41 -7.13
CA SER A 975 -16.37 27.99 -6.76
C SER A 975 -16.45 27.82 -5.24
N CYS A 976 -16.78 26.61 -4.79
CA CYS A 976 -16.55 26.14 -3.44
C CYS A 976 -16.03 24.71 -3.46
N VAL A 977 -15.38 24.31 -2.37
CA VAL A 977 -14.94 22.93 -2.14
C VAL A 977 -15.90 22.25 -1.17
N LEU A 978 -16.43 21.10 -1.57
CA LEU A 978 -17.23 20.22 -0.72
C LEU A 978 -16.31 19.14 -0.14
N MET A 979 -16.20 19.05 1.19
CA MET A 979 -15.24 18.20 1.89
C MET A 979 -15.87 17.45 3.08
N SER A 980 -15.22 16.39 3.55
CA SER A 980 -15.70 15.58 4.67
C SER A 980 -14.58 14.96 5.49
N GLU A 981 -14.95 14.31 6.59
CA GLU A 981 -14.05 13.50 7.43
C GLU A 981 -13.38 12.36 6.65
N GLY A 982 -13.91 12.01 5.47
CA GLY A 982 -13.34 11.01 4.57
C GLY A 982 -12.17 11.51 3.73
N ASN A 983 -11.82 12.80 3.77
CA ASN A 983 -10.64 13.34 3.11
C ASN A 983 -9.36 12.96 3.87
N TYR A 984 -8.30 12.58 3.13
CA TYR A 984 -7.02 12.16 3.72
C TYR A 984 -5.82 12.62 2.87
N SER A 985 -4.67 12.86 3.49
CA SER A 985 -3.40 13.17 2.82
C SER A 985 -3.46 14.45 1.97
N ASP A 986 -3.08 14.40 0.69
CA ASP A 986 -3.19 15.53 -0.25
C ASP A 986 -4.62 16.09 -0.38
N ALA A 987 -5.63 15.30 -0.03
CA ALA A 987 -7.02 15.74 0.03
C ALA A 987 -7.38 16.54 1.29
N PHE A 988 -6.47 16.64 2.26
CA PHE A 988 -6.42 17.70 3.28
C PHE A 988 -5.68 18.94 2.74
N MET A 989 -4.56 18.75 2.05
CA MET A 989 -3.73 19.86 1.52
C MET A 989 -4.49 20.72 0.50
N PHE A 990 -5.31 20.13 -0.36
CA PHE A 990 -6.12 20.86 -1.33
C PHE A 990 -7.09 21.87 -0.69
N PRO A 991 -8.05 21.48 0.17
CA PRO A 991 -8.94 22.44 0.81
C PRO A 991 -8.18 23.42 1.73
N TYR A 992 -7.07 22.98 2.37
CA TYR A 992 -6.21 23.88 3.14
C TYR A 992 -5.65 25.00 2.26
N ALA A 993 -5.00 24.65 1.14
CA ALA A 993 -4.42 25.60 0.19
C ALA A 993 -5.49 26.51 -0.43
N TYR A 994 -6.64 25.95 -0.80
CA TYR A 994 -7.78 26.69 -1.35
C TYR A 994 -8.27 27.79 -0.38
N LYS A 995 -8.34 27.47 0.92
CA LYS A 995 -8.70 28.44 1.98
C LYS A 995 -7.59 29.47 2.21
N ALA A 996 -6.34 29.03 2.31
CA ALA A 996 -5.18 29.90 2.53
C ALA A 996 -5.03 30.95 1.40
N LEU A 997 -5.38 30.59 0.16
CA LEU A 997 -5.37 31.48 -1.00
C LEU A 997 -6.64 32.34 -1.15
N GLY A 998 -7.63 32.19 -0.27
CA GLY A 998 -8.86 32.98 -0.28
C GLY A 998 -9.73 32.76 -1.52
N MET A 999 -9.75 31.54 -2.06
CA MET A 999 -10.38 31.25 -3.37
C MET A 999 -11.91 31.11 -3.31
N GLY A 1000 -12.46 30.68 -2.18
CA GLY A 1000 -13.89 30.46 -1.99
C GLY A 1000 -14.18 29.80 -0.65
N LYS A 1001 -15.40 29.30 -0.48
CA LYS A 1001 -15.82 28.63 0.77
C LYS A 1001 -15.51 27.14 0.77
N LEU A 1002 -15.22 26.62 1.95
CA LEU A 1002 -15.26 25.19 2.27
C LEU A 1002 -16.63 24.83 2.88
N VAL A 1003 -17.26 23.76 2.40
CA VAL A 1003 -18.58 23.29 2.85
C VAL A 1003 -18.53 21.81 3.21
N GLY A 1004 -19.23 21.38 4.26
CA GLY A 1004 -19.34 19.97 4.64
C GLY A 1004 -18.86 19.72 6.07
N MET A 1005 -18.00 18.72 6.27
CA MET A 1005 -17.47 18.34 7.58
C MET A 1005 -15.95 18.55 7.67
N PRO A 1006 -15.37 18.66 8.89
CA PRO A 1006 -13.94 18.93 9.07
C PRO A 1006 -13.06 17.80 8.51
N VAL A 1007 -11.90 18.18 7.99
CA VAL A 1007 -10.90 17.23 7.48
C VAL A 1007 -9.80 17.06 8.52
N ALA A 1008 -9.45 15.81 8.86
CA ALA A 1008 -8.34 15.54 9.77
C ALA A 1008 -7.02 16.09 9.21
N GLY A 1009 -6.19 16.67 10.09
CA GLY A 1009 -4.86 17.18 9.74
C GLY A 1009 -3.94 16.03 9.37
N THR A 1010 -3.83 15.74 8.07
CA THR A 1010 -3.12 14.56 7.54
C THR A 1010 -2.12 14.95 6.44
N GLY A 1011 -1.63 16.19 6.47
CA GLY A 1011 -0.76 16.77 5.46
C GLY A 1011 0.70 16.31 5.56
N THR A 1012 0.96 15.00 5.50
CA THR A 1012 2.30 14.43 5.46
C THR A 1012 2.56 13.62 4.20
N ALA A 1013 3.78 13.68 3.64
CA ALA A 1013 4.23 12.72 2.63
C ALA A 1013 4.80 11.46 3.32
N VAL A 1014 4.37 10.29 2.86
CA VAL A 1014 4.63 8.98 3.49
C VAL A 1014 5.40 8.03 2.58
N TRP A 1015 6.37 7.33 3.16
CA TRP A 1015 6.91 6.12 2.56
C TRP A 1015 6.18 4.89 3.11
N TRP A 1016 5.46 4.19 2.22
CA TRP A 1016 4.92 2.86 2.50
C TRP A 1016 5.91 1.81 2.02
N GLU A 1017 6.66 1.21 2.94
CA GLU A 1017 7.73 0.27 2.62
C GLU A 1017 7.21 -1.18 2.58
N THR A 1018 7.27 -1.79 1.40
CA THR A 1018 7.04 -3.24 1.24
C THR A 1018 8.19 -4.01 1.88
N GLN A 1019 7.86 -4.96 2.75
CA GLN A 1019 8.84 -5.70 3.54
C GLN A 1019 9.39 -6.93 2.79
N ILE A 1020 10.43 -7.57 3.35
CA ILE A 1020 10.99 -8.83 2.82
C ILE A 1020 9.91 -9.91 2.60
N ASN A 1021 8.87 -9.92 3.43
CA ASN A 1021 7.60 -10.54 3.10
C ASN A 1021 6.74 -9.53 2.32
N ASP A 1022 6.63 -9.73 1.00
CA ASP A 1022 5.95 -8.81 0.07
C ASP A 1022 4.43 -8.65 0.32
N ARG A 1023 3.87 -9.39 1.28
CA ARG A 1023 2.49 -9.26 1.74
C ARG A 1023 2.32 -8.28 2.88
N LEU A 1024 3.42 -7.80 3.45
CA LEU A 1024 3.45 -6.83 4.53
C LEU A 1024 4.00 -5.49 4.04
N VAL A 1025 3.36 -4.42 4.50
CA VAL A 1025 3.80 -3.04 4.30
C VAL A 1025 3.62 -2.27 5.60
N PHE A 1026 4.51 -1.32 5.88
CA PHE A 1026 4.30 -0.33 6.94
C PHE A 1026 4.58 1.08 6.45
N GLY A 1027 3.98 2.07 7.12
CA GLY A 1027 4.03 3.48 6.71
C GLY A 1027 4.86 4.34 7.65
N ILE A 1028 5.67 5.24 7.08
CA ILE A 1028 6.45 6.27 7.78
C ILE A 1028 6.13 7.65 7.18
N PRO A 1029 5.44 8.55 7.92
CA PRO A 1029 5.29 9.93 7.48
C PRO A 1029 6.62 10.66 7.67
N MET A 1030 7.28 11.01 6.57
CA MET A 1030 8.64 11.55 6.59
C MET A 1030 8.70 13.07 6.45
N ILE A 1031 7.65 13.66 5.88
CA ILE A 1031 7.64 15.09 5.60
C ILE A 1031 6.32 15.67 6.07
N GLY A 1032 6.38 16.55 7.06
CA GLY A 1032 5.26 17.36 7.50
C GLY A 1032 5.16 18.63 6.67
N THR A 1033 3.95 18.99 6.27
CA THR A 1033 3.68 20.28 5.61
C THR A 1033 3.42 21.37 6.65
N TYR A 1034 3.77 22.61 6.33
CA TYR A 1034 3.60 23.78 7.20
C TYR A 1034 2.89 24.87 6.42
N GLY A 1035 1.93 25.53 7.05
CA GLY A 1035 1.30 26.72 6.48
C GLY A 1035 2.24 27.92 6.36
N PRO A 1036 1.85 28.93 5.56
CA PRO A 1036 2.59 30.19 5.51
C PRO A 1036 2.66 30.84 6.90
N ASN A 1037 3.89 30.98 7.42
CA ASN A 1037 4.18 31.52 8.76
C ASN A 1037 3.71 30.65 9.95
N GLU A 1038 3.30 29.41 9.72
CA GLU A 1038 3.02 28.48 10.81
C GLU A 1038 4.32 27.91 11.38
N THR A 1039 4.35 27.70 12.69
CA THR A 1039 5.48 27.08 13.41
C THR A 1039 5.21 25.63 13.79
N HIS A 1040 4.05 25.09 13.40
CA HIS A 1040 3.66 23.71 13.63
C HIS A 1040 3.33 23.05 12.28
N ALA A 1041 3.51 21.73 12.20
CA ALA A 1041 3.06 20.97 11.04
C ALA A 1041 1.53 21.01 10.96
N THR A 1042 0.99 20.79 9.77
CA THR A 1042 -0.47 20.66 9.59
C THR A 1042 -1.00 19.30 10.07
N GLU A 1043 -0.12 18.32 10.27
CA GLU A 1043 -0.44 17.02 10.88
C GLU A 1043 -1.08 17.22 12.27
N ASN A 1044 -2.15 16.46 12.58
CA ASN A 1044 -2.97 16.61 13.78
C ASN A 1044 -3.74 17.94 13.93
N HIS A 1045 -3.67 18.86 12.96
CA HIS A 1045 -4.42 20.11 12.97
C HIS A 1045 -5.57 20.05 11.97
N GLN A 1046 -6.79 19.75 12.46
CA GLN A 1046 -7.96 19.61 11.59
C GLN A 1046 -8.31 20.92 10.87
N LEU A 1047 -8.82 20.79 9.65
CA LEU A 1047 -9.32 21.90 8.85
C LEU A 1047 -10.85 22.02 8.98
N GLU A 1048 -11.29 23.16 9.50
CA GLU A 1048 -12.71 23.47 9.65
C GLU A 1048 -13.35 24.02 8.36
N PRO A 1049 -14.57 23.57 7.99
CA PRO A 1049 -15.36 24.18 6.92
C PRO A 1049 -15.86 25.56 7.32
N ASP A 1050 -16.12 26.42 6.33
CA ASP A 1050 -16.81 27.69 6.56
C ASP A 1050 -18.32 27.49 6.74
N VAL A 1051 -18.87 26.40 6.20
CA VAL A 1051 -20.24 25.95 6.39
C VAL A 1051 -20.24 24.50 6.87
N LEU A 1052 -20.33 24.32 8.19
CA LEU A 1052 -20.39 23.02 8.84
C LEU A 1052 -21.78 22.39 8.68
N ILE A 1053 -21.85 21.22 8.05
CA ILE A 1053 -23.08 20.46 7.87
C ILE A 1053 -22.78 18.96 7.74
N ALA A 1054 -23.43 18.15 8.56
CA ALA A 1054 -23.38 16.70 8.48
C ALA A 1054 -24.55 16.15 7.64
N ASN A 1055 -24.38 14.94 7.11
CA ASN A 1055 -25.47 14.17 6.53
C ASN A 1055 -26.11 13.27 7.59
N GLU A 1056 -27.41 13.46 7.85
CA GLU A 1056 -28.19 12.54 8.68
C GLU A 1056 -28.32 11.18 7.98
N TYR A 1057 -28.22 10.08 8.73
CA TYR A 1057 -28.26 8.72 8.19
C TYR A 1057 -29.55 8.45 7.42
N GLU A 1058 -30.70 8.82 7.98
CA GLU A 1058 -32.02 8.62 7.40
C GLU A 1058 -32.15 9.31 6.04
N LYS A 1059 -31.62 10.53 5.93
CA LYS A 1059 -31.68 11.33 4.70
C LYS A 1059 -30.73 10.79 3.64
N VAL A 1060 -29.47 10.51 4.00
CA VAL A 1060 -28.49 10.00 3.01
C VAL A 1060 -28.85 8.62 2.50
N LEU A 1061 -29.38 7.74 3.36
CA LEU A 1061 -29.86 6.43 2.96
C LEU A 1061 -31.16 6.49 2.15
N ALA A 1062 -31.92 7.58 2.24
CA ALA A 1062 -33.10 7.86 1.42
C ALA A 1062 -32.80 8.63 0.12
N GLY A 1063 -31.53 8.89 -0.20
CA GLY A 1063 -31.11 9.48 -1.47
C GLY A 1063 -30.94 11.00 -1.46
N GLN A 1064 -30.95 11.63 -0.28
CA GLN A 1064 -30.69 13.07 -0.09
C GLN A 1064 -29.22 13.32 0.28
N ASP A 1065 -28.68 14.49 -0.02
CA ASP A 1065 -27.33 14.88 0.38
C ASP A 1065 -27.34 16.32 0.89
N GLN A 1066 -27.46 16.49 2.20
CA GLN A 1066 -27.57 17.78 2.87
C GLN A 1066 -26.30 18.63 2.70
N GLN A 1067 -25.13 17.99 2.60
CA GLN A 1067 -23.87 18.68 2.33
C GLN A 1067 -23.87 19.28 0.93
N LEU A 1068 -24.28 18.50 -0.07
CA LEU A 1068 -24.41 18.99 -1.45
C LEU A 1068 -25.47 20.08 -1.57
N GLU A 1069 -26.63 19.92 -0.93
CA GLU A 1069 -27.70 20.92 -0.88
C GLU A 1069 -27.21 22.26 -0.32
N ALA A 1070 -26.42 22.23 0.76
CA ALA A 1070 -25.81 23.41 1.35
C ALA A 1070 -24.81 24.06 0.37
N ALA A 1071 -23.97 23.27 -0.30
CA ALA A 1071 -23.02 23.78 -1.30
C ALA A 1071 -23.74 24.45 -2.49
N VAL A 1072 -24.83 23.87 -3.00
CA VAL A 1072 -25.67 24.48 -4.05
C VAL A 1072 -26.24 25.81 -3.57
N LYS A 1073 -26.77 25.85 -2.34
CA LYS A 1073 -27.32 27.08 -1.75
C LYS A 1073 -26.27 28.17 -1.63
N GLU A 1074 -25.03 27.85 -1.25
CA GLU A 1074 -23.95 28.83 -1.19
C GLU A 1074 -23.55 29.32 -2.59
N MET A 1075 -23.44 28.44 -3.58
CA MET A 1075 -23.08 28.81 -4.95
C MET A 1075 -24.16 29.63 -5.66
N LEU A 1076 -25.45 29.39 -5.40
CA LEU A 1076 -26.51 30.24 -5.94
C LEU A 1076 -26.43 31.70 -5.46
N LYS A 1077 -25.83 31.96 -4.28
CA LYS A 1077 -25.65 33.33 -3.76
C LYS A 1077 -24.55 34.11 -4.49
N THR A 1078 -23.60 33.41 -5.12
CA THR A 1078 -22.46 34.05 -5.80
C THR A 1078 -22.76 34.41 -7.25
N ILE A 1079 -23.82 33.83 -7.83
CA ILE A 1079 -24.27 34.12 -9.19
C ILE A 1079 -25.04 35.44 -9.17
N PRO A 1080 -24.67 36.44 -10.00
CA PRO A 1080 -25.40 37.70 -10.08
C PRO A 1080 -26.89 37.47 -10.36
N LYS A 1081 -27.76 38.19 -9.64
CA LYS A 1081 -29.19 38.21 -9.97
C LYS A 1081 -29.35 38.93 -11.31
N SER A 1082 -29.92 38.21 -12.28
CA SER A 1082 -30.29 38.72 -13.60
C SER A 1082 -31.32 39.84 -13.51
#